data_AF-L0R6R7-F1
#
_entry.id   AF-L0R6R7-F1
#
_cell.length_a   1.000
_cell.length_b   1.000
_cell.length_c   1.000
_cell.angle_alpha   90.00
_cell.angle_beta   90.00
_cell.angle_gamma   90.00
#
_symmetry.space_group_name_H-M   'P 1'
#
loop_
_entity.id
_entity.type
_entity.pdbx_description
1 polymer ?
#
loop_
_entity_poly.entity_id
_entity_poly.type
_entity_poly.pdbx_seq_one_letter_code
_entity_poly.pdbx_strand_id
1 'polypeptide(L)'
;MPFKGEFVQHKILRIVLLAMLIALCSCKTMRSIKSNIKEYATATTPAEQFEKAVDKNDLRRAEKLWLENQEHFLENPDTLAKLEKIASVIKKRFKPRIASATTNISSIKWPARLGQWTLIRLKLNNAQEIIDEIESNEMLLALDQIPDGLEKLKRQHAAKSKLIADDAPARFKKYPVLTADNFFFLYPVALDEEEFLTSQAAFLETKIASSTGNGVPHLVRTYGHILPPETLKTMEGRFFRNLLRRKSGSKKPSLRTIIKAMHEARKLGFPITRIPDCKIAFVRVTSKSMLRDHAIEFGLGFDVDLPVEAKQVEAKGMFNSKTAKDADVVILINETISKLDRRSSALKYQKSKIITGYREVYNNAYDKAQMTVEKHKIKRRELNDRINTNMMFGLIGTAMSIPYMNAAERAEEHYNSALANATQVPRMIDKPIYKDYSYKILTINDAKIASVQYFIIDRRAKTYFENVFDIVQQQRFRVAYGVNDNDPKALEIMTSFKSDSDVRNWEKQPVNIRLSELLDHYLKNESKDKKYRNMAQIQKRIMNNRNKAIKEFHASKYDSDTGNDPRFDSVVQVFNHNTGTGSGFYVTDNIILTNHHVVDRSDFVEVRLHNGMESFGKVIAVDLFRDLALVKIGIRGKPVRFYNKRTIPTGVTLDVIGHPKNYKFSITRGIFSAYRELPSHHLPSKDMTIRYIQTDAAINPGNSGGPLFYKDRLVGVNSWKRTDPATFNLNFAVHYSEVIDFLKQYGIAYRI
;
A
#
# COMPACT_ATOMS: atom_id res chain seq x y z
N MET A 1 -7.70 5.58 52.48
CA MET A 1 -7.72 4.10 52.32
C MET A 1 -8.15 3.76 50.90
N PRO A 2 -7.57 2.70 50.28
CA PRO A 2 -7.15 2.74 48.87
C PRO A 2 -7.70 1.61 48.00
N PHE A 3 -7.56 1.73 46.68
CA PHE A 3 -7.19 0.58 45.83
C PHE A 3 -6.16 0.99 44.77
N LYS A 4 -5.11 0.18 44.72
CA LYS A 4 -3.87 0.23 43.94
C LYS A 4 -4.09 -0.41 42.56
N GLY A 5 -3.32 0.01 41.56
CA GLY A 5 -3.21 -0.72 40.29
C GLY A 5 -2.34 -0.02 39.24
N GLU A 6 -1.09 -0.46 39.16
CA GLU A 6 -0.29 -0.57 37.92
C GLU A 6 0.08 0.69 37.13
N PHE A 7 1.31 1.18 37.35
CA PHE A 7 2.22 1.61 36.27
C PHE A 7 3.68 1.54 36.76
N VAL A 8 4.18 0.32 36.97
CA VAL A 8 5.61 0.01 37.17
C VAL A 8 5.98 -1.06 36.17
N GLN A 9 6.31 -0.67 34.93
CA GLN A 9 6.86 -1.61 33.94
C GLN A 9 8.01 -1.07 33.07
N HIS A 10 8.56 0.12 33.31
CA HIS A 10 9.67 0.63 32.48
C HIS A 10 10.98 0.99 33.19
N LYS A 11 11.17 0.64 34.46
CA LYS A 11 12.47 0.84 35.15
C LYS A 11 13.29 -0.42 35.45
N ILE A 12 12.74 -1.63 35.25
CA ILE A 12 13.47 -2.88 35.55
C ILE A 12 14.30 -3.39 34.36
N LEU A 13 14.08 -2.90 33.14
CA LEU A 13 14.76 -3.44 31.94
C LEU A 13 16.14 -2.82 31.63
N ARG A 14 16.55 -1.74 32.30
CA ARG A 14 17.90 -1.14 32.08
C ARG A 14 18.97 -1.62 33.07
N ILE A 15 18.57 -2.17 34.21
CA ILE A 15 19.51 -2.67 35.22
C ILE A 15 19.97 -4.11 34.91
N VAL A 16 19.18 -4.87 34.13
CA VAL A 16 19.52 -6.25 33.72
C VAL A 16 20.49 -6.30 32.52
N LEU A 17 20.69 -5.20 31.78
CA LEU A 17 21.50 -5.19 30.55
C LEU A 17 22.95 -4.73 30.73
N LEU A 18 23.33 -4.17 31.89
CA LEU A 18 24.73 -3.78 32.16
C LEU A 18 25.53 -4.86 32.89
N ALA A 19 24.85 -5.78 33.60
CA ALA A 19 25.49 -6.90 34.30
C ALA A 19 25.84 -8.09 33.39
N MET A 20 25.33 -8.15 32.16
CA MET A 20 25.63 -9.22 31.19
C MET A 20 26.84 -8.94 30.27
N LEU A 21 27.51 -7.79 30.39
CA LEU A 21 28.59 -7.39 29.47
C LEU A 21 30.03 -7.56 30.00
N ILE A 22 30.22 -8.06 31.23
CA ILE A 22 31.56 -8.27 31.81
C ILE A 22 31.90 -9.76 32.01
N ALA A 23 30.96 -10.69 31.82
CA ALA A 23 31.21 -12.12 31.99
C ALA A 23 31.04 -12.87 30.67
N LEU A 24 31.97 -12.72 29.73
CA LEU A 24 32.27 -13.68 28.64
C LEU A 24 33.54 -13.23 27.87
N CYS A 25 34.70 -13.36 28.50
CA CYS A 25 35.97 -13.55 27.81
C CYS A 25 36.79 -14.62 28.54
N SER A 26 36.82 -15.80 27.90
CA SER A 26 37.94 -16.76 27.87
C SER A 26 38.26 -17.52 29.17
N CYS A 27 37.71 -18.73 29.38
CA CYS A 27 38.21 -20.04 28.93
C CYS A 27 39.66 -20.45 29.33
N LYS A 28 39.68 -21.57 30.08
CA LYS A 28 40.51 -22.79 29.91
C LYS A 28 41.77 -23.01 30.77
N THR A 29 41.65 -24.14 31.50
CA THR A 29 42.59 -25.28 31.71
C THR A 29 43.62 -25.30 32.84
N MET A 30 43.34 -26.20 33.82
CA MET A 30 44.16 -27.32 34.37
C MET A 30 45.70 -27.17 34.36
N ARG A 31 46.45 -27.51 35.43
CA ARG A 31 46.54 -28.86 36.03
C ARG A 31 47.41 -28.82 37.31
N SER A 32 47.01 -29.62 38.30
CA SER A 32 47.76 -30.38 39.34
C SER A 32 49.22 -30.02 39.68
N ILE A 33 49.53 -29.93 40.99
CA ILE A 33 50.45 -30.86 41.72
C ILE A 33 50.20 -30.73 43.24
N LYS A 34 50.14 -31.89 43.91
CA LYS A 34 50.12 -32.06 45.37
C LYS A 34 51.50 -31.78 45.96
N SER A 35 51.56 -31.04 47.08
CA SER A 35 52.44 -31.39 48.22
C SER A 35 52.10 -30.57 49.48
N ASN A 36 51.51 -31.24 50.46
CA ASN A 36 51.82 -31.22 51.89
C ASN A 36 52.56 -30.01 52.51
N ILE A 37 51.88 -29.40 53.51
CA ILE A 37 52.33 -28.99 54.86
C ILE A 37 51.93 -27.55 55.23
N LYS A 38 51.14 -27.51 56.30
CA LYS A 38 50.71 -26.42 57.22
C LYS A 38 51.45 -25.09 57.12
N GLU A 39 50.68 -24.00 57.01
CA GLU A 39 50.75 -22.86 57.93
C GLU A 39 49.48 -22.00 57.81
N TYR A 40 48.89 -21.62 58.95
CA TYR A 40 47.75 -20.71 59.03
C TYR A 40 48.20 -19.30 58.60
N ALA A 41 47.58 -18.74 57.57
CA ALA A 41 47.63 -17.31 57.27
C ALA A 41 46.22 -16.72 57.34
N THR A 42 46.09 -15.67 58.14
CA THR A 42 44.88 -15.00 58.61
C THR A 42 43.94 -14.55 57.49
N ALA A 43 42.65 -14.88 57.62
CA ALA A 43 41.60 -14.26 56.84
C ALA A 43 41.41 -12.81 57.34
N THR A 44 41.98 -11.83 56.64
CA THR A 44 41.83 -10.42 57.03
C THR A 44 40.38 -9.97 56.88
N THR A 45 39.78 -9.47 57.95
CA THR A 45 38.38 -8.99 57.98
C THR A 45 38.18 -7.78 57.07
N PRO A 46 36.94 -7.48 56.62
CA PRO A 46 36.64 -6.26 55.86
C PRO A 46 37.17 -4.99 56.56
N ALA A 47 37.09 -4.94 57.90
CA ALA A 47 37.66 -3.87 58.71
C ALA A 47 39.18 -3.75 58.56
N GLU A 48 39.95 -4.85 58.62
CA GLU A 48 41.41 -4.81 58.43
C GLU A 48 41.83 -4.43 57.01
N GLN A 49 41.05 -4.84 55.99
CA GLN A 49 41.30 -4.45 54.60
C GLN A 49 40.99 -2.97 54.36
N PHE A 50 39.93 -2.48 55.00
CA PHE A 50 39.56 -1.07 55.00
C PHE A 50 40.62 -0.22 55.68
N GLU A 51 41.09 -0.61 56.88
CA GLU A 51 42.18 0.08 57.58
C GLU A 51 43.46 0.14 56.75
N LYS A 52 43.86 -0.96 56.12
CA LYS A 52 45.03 -0.96 55.22
C LYS A 52 44.85 -0.06 53.99
N ALA A 53 43.64 0.08 53.46
CA ALA A 53 43.37 1.00 52.35
C ALA A 53 43.45 2.46 52.81
N VAL A 54 42.97 2.75 54.02
CA VAL A 54 42.98 4.07 54.65
C VAL A 54 44.41 4.51 54.98
N ASP A 55 45.21 3.64 55.59
CA ASP A 55 46.62 3.92 55.93
C ASP A 55 47.47 4.18 54.69
N LYS A 56 47.10 3.58 53.54
CA LYS A 56 47.74 3.81 52.24
C LYS A 56 47.19 5.00 51.46
N ASN A 57 46.25 5.74 52.04
CA ASN A 57 45.55 6.85 51.39
C ASN A 57 44.83 6.44 50.08
N ASP A 58 44.45 5.16 49.96
CA ASP A 58 43.70 4.60 48.82
C ASP A 58 42.19 4.76 49.08
N LEU A 59 41.74 6.03 49.03
CA LEU A 59 40.38 6.42 49.40
C LEU A 59 39.30 5.75 48.54
N ARG A 60 39.59 5.45 47.27
CA ARG A 60 38.64 4.74 46.39
C ARG A 60 38.44 3.30 46.82
N ARG A 61 39.52 2.62 47.23
CA ARG A 61 39.44 1.26 47.73
C ARG A 61 38.76 1.20 49.09
N ALA A 62 39.02 2.19 49.96
CA ALA A 62 38.33 2.34 51.23
C ALA A 62 36.82 2.55 51.04
N GLU A 63 36.43 3.48 50.16
CA GLU A 63 35.02 3.75 49.82
C GLU A 63 34.32 2.51 49.26
N LYS A 64 34.97 1.77 48.35
CA LYS A 64 34.43 0.51 47.82
C LYS A 64 34.23 -0.56 48.91
N LEU A 65 35.23 -0.76 49.77
CA LEU A 65 35.15 -1.72 50.87
C LEU A 65 34.04 -1.36 51.87
N TRP A 66 33.82 -0.06 52.09
CA TRP A 66 32.71 0.43 52.91
C TRP A 66 31.35 0.17 52.25
N LEU A 67 31.18 0.52 50.97
CA LEU A 67 29.95 0.26 50.20
C LEU A 67 29.57 -1.22 50.21
N GLU A 68 30.54 -2.13 50.12
CA GLU A 68 30.32 -3.58 50.10
C GLU A 68 29.98 -4.16 51.48
N ASN A 69 30.16 -3.42 52.58
CA ASN A 69 30.04 -3.92 53.96
C ASN A 69 29.42 -2.90 54.94
N GLN A 70 28.47 -2.06 54.49
CA GLN A 70 27.92 -0.92 55.25
C GLN A 70 27.43 -1.28 56.66
N GLU A 71 26.70 -2.39 56.79
CA GLU A 71 26.12 -2.87 58.06
C GLU A 71 27.21 -3.19 59.10
N HIS A 72 28.27 -3.89 58.68
CA HIS A 72 29.42 -4.23 59.54
C HIS A 72 30.16 -3.00 60.09
N PHE A 73 30.24 -1.95 59.28
CA PHE A 73 30.98 -0.73 59.61
C PHE A 73 30.20 0.26 60.49
N LEU A 74 28.87 0.31 60.35
CA LEU A 74 28.00 1.19 61.13
C LEU A 74 27.73 0.65 62.54
N GLU A 75 27.82 -0.65 62.76
CA GLU A 75 27.55 -1.30 64.06
C GLU A 75 28.74 -1.30 65.03
N ASN A 76 29.93 -0.84 64.61
CA ASN A 76 31.16 -0.98 65.39
C ASN A 76 31.83 0.39 65.70
N PRO A 77 31.90 0.81 66.99
CA PRO A 77 32.34 2.16 67.39
C PRO A 77 33.77 2.54 66.96
N ASP A 78 34.71 1.60 66.97
CA ASP A 78 36.12 1.85 66.64
C ASP A 78 36.33 2.11 65.14
N THR A 79 35.48 1.54 64.28
CA THR A 79 35.48 1.80 62.84
C THR A 79 34.70 3.07 62.47
N LEU A 80 33.67 3.44 63.24
CA LEU A 80 32.91 4.68 63.02
C LEU A 80 33.80 5.92 63.13
N ALA A 81 34.64 6.02 64.15
CA ALA A 81 35.58 7.13 64.31
C ALA A 81 36.61 7.23 63.15
N LYS A 82 37.03 6.08 62.60
CA LYS A 82 37.92 6.03 61.42
C LYS A 82 37.18 6.45 60.15
N LEU A 83 35.93 6.05 59.99
CA LEU A 83 35.04 6.45 58.89
C LEU A 83 34.75 7.95 58.89
N GLU A 84 34.46 8.54 60.05
CA GLU A 84 34.30 9.98 60.21
C GLU A 84 35.57 10.75 59.80
N LYS A 85 36.75 10.23 60.14
CA LYS A 85 38.03 10.83 59.73
C LYS A 85 38.21 10.84 58.21
N ILE A 86 37.82 9.77 57.52
CA ILE A 86 37.91 9.66 56.06
C ILE A 86 36.86 10.54 55.38
N ALA A 87 35.62 10.50 55.86
CA ALA A 87 34.56 11.40 55.41
C ALA A 87 34.96 12.86 55.59
N SER A 88 35.66 13.22 56.68
CA SER A 88 36.24 14.55 56.90
C SER A 88 37.33 14.90 55.85
N VAL A 89 38.18 13.94 55.47
CA VAL A 89 39.19 14.13 54.40
C VAL A 89 38.52 14.33 53.04
N ILE A 90 37.51 13.53 52.72
CA ILE A 90 36.73 13.67 51.48
C ILE A 90 35.99 15.02 51.46
N LYS A 91 35.32 15.38 52.57
CA LYS A 91 34.66 16.68 52.77
C LYS A 91 35.63 17.84 52.52
N LYS A 92 36.86 17.77 53.05
CA LYS A 92 37.91 18.80 52.84
C LYS A 92 38.32 18.93 51.37
N ARG A 93 38.32 17.84 50.58
CA ARG A 93 38.66 17.85 49.15
C ARG A 93 37.64 18.63 48.31
N PHE A 94 36.37 18.62 48.70
CA PHE A 94 35.32 19.36 47.99
C PHE A 94 35.34 20.86 48.26
N LYS A 95 35.81 21.31 49.44
CA LYS A 95 35.83 22.72 49.84
C LYS A 95 36.42 23.68 48.77
N PRO A 96 37.62 23.46 48.21
CA PRO A 96 38.16 24.34 47.17
C PRO A 96 37.37 24.28 45.85
N ARG A 97 36.82 23.10 45.50
CA ARG A 97 36.00 22.91 44.29
C ARG A 97 34.68 23.66 44.41
N ILE A 98 34.01 23.58 45.56
CA ILE A 98 32.77 24.31 45.85
C ILE A 98 33.04 25.82 45.83
N ALA A 99 34.11 26.30 46.46
CA ALA A 99 34.45 27.73 46.45
C ALA A 99 34.72 28.25 45.03
N SER A 100 35.47 27.48 44.23
CA SER A 100 35.75 27.80 42.82
C SER A 100 34.47 27.80 41.97
N ALA A 101 33.62 26.78 42.09
CA ALA A 101 32.34 26.70 41.39
C ALA A 101 31.40 27.85 41.78
N THR A 102 31.30 28.17 43.07
CA THR A 102 30.49 29.28 43.60
C THR A 102 30.95 30.62 43.00
N THR A 103 32.26 30.84 42.92
CA THR A 103 32.87 32.04 42.31
C THR A 103 32.58 32.09 40.81
N ASN A 104 32.73 30.96 40.12
CA ASN A 104 32.45 30.84 38.68
C ASN A 104 30.98 31.14 38.37
N ILE A 105 30.04 30.59 39.13
CA ILE A 105 28.60 30.86 38.98
C ILE A 105 28.28 32.33 39.24
N SER A 106 28.86 32.90 40.31
CA SER A 106 28.67 34.31 40.66
C SER A 106 29.22 35.25 39.57
N SER A 107 30.28 34.84 38.86
CA SER A 107 30.89 35.62 37.77
C SER A 107 30.07 35.66 36.47
N ILE A 108 29.04 34.81 36.33
CA ILE A 108 28.23 34.76 35.10
C ILE A 108 27.44 36.07 34.97
N LYS A 109 27.75 36.84 33.91
CA LYS A 109 26.96 38.00 33.50
C LYS A 109 25.92 37.54 32.46
N TRP A 110 24.65 37.82 32.73
CA TRP A 110 23.54 37.51 31.83
C TRP A 110 22.66 38.76 31.66
N PRO A 111 22.21 39.10 30.43
CA PRO A 111 22.39 38.37 29.18
C PRO A 111 23.80 38.42 28.59
N ALA A 112 24.24 37.34 27.94
CA ALA A 112 25.57 37.22 27.36
C ALA A 112 25.54 37.18 25.81
N ARG A 113 26.66 37.53 25.17
CA ARG A 113 26.84 37.38 23.71
C ARG A 113 26.95 35.89 23.33
N LEU A 114 26.56 35.54 22.11
CA LEU A 114 26.53 34.15 21.63
C LEU A 114 27.85 33.38 21.88
N GLY A 115 29.00 34.00 21.61
CA GLY A 115 30.32 33.37 21.82
C GLY A 115 30.67 33.08 23.29
N GLN A 116 29.89 33.59 24.26
CA GLN A 116 30.10 33.33 25.68
C GLN A 116 29.24 32.17 26.20
N TRP A 117 28.25 31.70 25.43
CA TRP A 117 27.27 30.73 25.91
C TRP A 117 27.90 29.39 26.26
N THR A 118 28.83 28.89 25.44
CA THR A 118 29.57 27.65 25.71
C THR A 118 30.37 27.72 27.02
N LEU A 119 31.03 28.85 27.29
CA LEU A 119 31.77 29.03 28.53
C LEU A 119 30.84 29.09 29.75
N ILE A 120 29.67 29.74 29.60
CA ILE A 120 28.65 29.79 30.66
C ILE A 120 28.11 28.37 30.92
N ARG A 121 27.83 27.59 29.87
CA ARG A 121 27.41 26.18 29.98
C ARG A 121 28.42 25.35 30.75
N LEU A 122 29.71 25.48 30.43
CA LEU A 122 30.79 24.78 31.13
C LEU A 122 30.82 25.14 32.62
N LYS A 123 30.63 26.42 32.98
CA LYS A 123 30.57 26.86 34.38
C LYS A 123 29.37 26.26 35.14
N LEU A 124 28.20 26.21 34.50
CA LEU A 124 26.98 25.62 35.07
C LEU A 124 27.14 24.10 35.23
N ASN A 125 27.56 23.41 34.19
CA ASN A 125 27.78 21.96 34.21
C ASN A 125 28.80 21.55 35.27
N ASN A 126 29.95 22.22 35.36
CA ASN A 126 30.94 21.93 36.40
C ASN A 126 30.38 22.13 37.81
N ALA A 127 29.52 23.14 38.02
CA ALA A 127 28.84 23.31 39.31
C ALA A 127 27.85 22.17 39.60
N GLN A 128 27.07 21.76 38.61
CA GLN A 128 26.13 20.64 38.73
C GLN A 128 26.87 19.32 38.98
N GLU A 129 27.96 19.02 38.26
CA GLU A 129 28.79 17.82 38.46
C GLU A 129 29.34 17.76 39.90
N ILE A 130 29.77 18.90 40.47
CA ILE A 130 30.22 18.94 41.86
C ILE A 130 29.07 18.69 42.82
N ILE A 131 27.88 19.27 42.57
CA ILE A 131 26.68 19.03 43.38
C ILE A 131 26.33 17.54 43.34
N ASP A 132 26.23 16.96 42.14
CA ASP A 132 25.87 15.56 41.92
C ASP A 132 26.89 14.61 42.57
N GLU A 133 28.19 14.87 42.41
CA GLU A 133 29.25 14.04 43.01
C GLU A 133 29.14 14.01 44.55
N ILE A 134 28.78 15.14 45.17
CA ILE A 134 28.58 15.22 46.62
C ILE A 134 27.26 14.56 47.04
N GLU A 135 26.17 14.82 46.32
CA GLU A 135 24.84 14.27 46.62
C GLU A 135 24.74 12.76 46.33
N SER A 136 25.61 12.22 45.48
CA SER A 136 25.74 10.77 45.26
C SER A 136 26.73 10.08 46.20
N ASN A 137 27.46 10.83 47.04
CA ASN A 137 28.46 10.23 47.93
C ASN A 137 27.78 9.64 49.17
N GLU A 138 27.53 8.33 49.14
CA GLU A 138 26.85 7.60 50.21
C GLU A 138 27.54 7.74 51.57
N MET A 139 28.88 7.83 51.63
CA MET A 139 29.61 7.94 52.90
C MET A 139 29.45 9.33 53.53
N LEU A 140 29.43 10.41 52.73
CA LEU A 140 29.15 11.75 53.24
C LEU A 140 27.70 11.88 53.72
N LEU A 141 26.75 11.23 53.05
CA LEU A 141 25.34 11.20 53.44
C LEU A 141 25.10 10.39 54.72
N ALA A 142 25.65 9.17 54.79
CA ALA A 142 25.45 8.26 55.92
C ALA A 142 26.04 8.79 57.24
N LEU A 143 27.08 9.62 57.17
CA LEU A 143 27.78 10.19 58.33
C LEU A 143 27.45 11.67 58.58
N ASP A 144 26.46 12.22 57.87
CA ASP A 144 26.07 13.64 57.92
C ASP A 144 27.24 14.63 57.75
N GLN A 145 28.24 14.26 56.93
CA GLN A 145 29.45 15.05 56.66
C GLN A 145 29.30 15.93 55.42
N ILE A 146 28.18 16.65 55.31
CA ILE A 146 27.90 17.51 54.15
C ILE A 146 28.94 18.66 54.08
N PRO A 147 29.59 18.91 52.93
CA PRO A 147 30.53 20.00 52.75
C PRO A 147 29.93 21.39 52.94
N ASP A 148 30.62 22.24 53.70
CA ASP A 148 30.19 23.63 53.93
C ASP A 148 30.12 24.40 52.60
N GLY A 149 29.05 25.16 52.40
CA GLY A 149 28.83 25.94 51.18
C GLY A 149 28.11 25.21 50.04
N LEU A 150 27.85 23.91 50.15
CA LEU A 150 27.05 23.16 49.16
C LEU A 150 25.68 23.80 48.93
N GLU A 151 24.94 24.11 50.01
CA GLU A 151 23.62 24.75 49.91
C GLU A 151 23.66 26.17 49.32
N LYS A 152 24.79 26.87 49.45
CA LYS A 152 24.99 28.15 48.76
C LYS A 152 25.20 27.93 47.27
N LEU A 153 26.04 26.97 46.89
CA LEU A 153 26.28 26.61 45.49
C LEU A 153 25.00 26.15 44.80
N LYS A 154 24.22 25.26 45.43
CA LYS A 154 22.91 24.78 44.92
C LYS A 154 21.95 25.93 44.66
N ARG A 155 21.76 26.82 45.64
CA ARG A 155 20.88 27.99 45.49
C ARG A 155 21.35 28.93 44.38
N GLN A 156 22.65 29.23 44.31
CA GLN A 156 23.19 30.10 43.26
C GLN A 156 23.09 29.46 41.88
N HIS A 157 23.41 28.18 41.76
CA HIS A 157 23.27 27.42 40.53
C HIS A 157 21.81 27.42 40.05
N ALA A 158 20.87 27.02 40.92
CA ALA A 158 19.45 27.00 40.59
C ALA A 158 18.91 28.38 40.18
N ALA A 159 19.26 29.44 40.92
CA ALA A 159 18.84 30.80 40.60
C ALA A 159 19.39 31.27 39.24
N LYS A 160 20.66 30.95 38.94
CA LYS A 160 21.31 31.34 37.69
C LYS A 160 20.78 30.54 36.50
N SER A 161 20.61 29.24 36.66
CA SER A 161 20.05 28.36 35.65
C SER A 161 18.60 28.76 35.31
N LYS A 162 17.79 29.08 36.33
CA LYS A 162 16.43 29.59 36.13
C LYS A 162 16.41 30.92 35.39
N LEU A 163 17.24 31.90 35.80
CA LEU A 163 17.35 33.18 35.11
C LEU A 163 17.68 33.03 33.62
N ILE A 164 18.58 32.09 33.29
CA ILE A 164 18.98 31.83 31.90
C ILE A 164 17.86 31.08 31.17
N ALA A 165 17.19 30.11 31.80
CA ALA A 165 16.07 29.38 31.22
C ALA A 165 14.89 30.32 30.87
N ASP A 166 14.52 31.21 31.79
CA ASP A 166 13.40 32.15 31.64
C ASP A 166 13.63 33.15 30.49
N ASP A 167 14.89 33.50 30.18
CA ASP A 167 15.27 34.41 29.08
C ASP A 167 15.41 33.69 27.71
N ALA A 168 15.30 32.36 27.67
CA ALA A 168 15.48 31.57 26.45
C ALA A 168 14.56 31.98 25.29
N PRO A 169 13.24 32.23 25.49
CA PRO A 169 12.37 32.70 24.41
C PRO A 169 12.83 34.02 23.79
N ALA A 170 13.31 34.95 24.61
CA ALA A 170 13.79 36.25 24.14
C ALA A 170 15.10 36.14 23.35
N ARG A 171 15.99 35.21 23.75
CA ARG A 171 17.22 34.91 23.00
C ARG A 171 16.93 34.19 21.69
N PHE A 172 16.05 33.20 21.73
CA PHE A 172 15.66 32.42 20.55
C PHE A 172 15.07 33.31 19.44
N LYS A 173 14.21 34.29 19.80
CA LYS A 173 13.64 35.24 18.82
C LYS A 173 14.69 36.11 18.12
N LYS A 174 15.84 36.34 18.75
CA LYS A 174 16.99 37.09 18.18
C LYS A 174 18.03 36.19 17.53
N TYR A 175 17.91 34.87 17.70
CA TYR A 175 18.87 33.89 17.20
C TYR A 175 18.67 33.68 15.69
N PRO A 176 19.75 33.55 14.89
CA PRO A 176 19.67 33.31 13.45
C PRO A 176 19.28 31.84 13.12
N VAL A 177 18.05 31.45 13.51
CA VAL A 177 17.48 30.09 13.38
C VAL A 177 17.46 29.51 11.96
N LEU A 178 17.60 30.35 10.93
CA LEU A 178 17.61 29.93 9.52
C LEU A 178 19.01 29.56 9.00
N THR A 179 20.07 29.89 9.72
CA THR A 179 21.45 29.76 9.20
C THR A 179 22.47 29.25 10.23
N ALA A 180 22.23 29.45 11.53
CA ALA A 180 23.15 29.02 12.57
C ALA A 180 22.83 27.61 13.09
N ASP A 181 23.77 27.05 13.85
CA ASP A 181 23.65 25.72 14.45
C ASP A 181 22.44 25.61 15.40
N ASN A 182 22.16 24.38 15.85
CA ASN A 182 21.07 24.11 16.78
C ASN A 182 21.21 24.98 18.04
N PHE A 183 20.18 25.80 18.32
CA PHE A 183 20.10 26.67 19.48
C PHE A 183 20.29 25.90 20.79
N PHE A 184 19.65 24.74 20.93
CA PHE A 184 19.71 23.91 22.14
C PHE A 184 21.11 23.31 22.38
N PHE A 185 21.89 23.12 21.31
CA PHE A 185 23.28 22.71 21.43
C PHE A 185 24.17 23.82 22.04
N LEU A 186 23.86 25.08 21.72
CA LEU A 186 24.66 26.23 22.17
C LEU A 186 24.12 26.88 23.45
N TYR A 187 22.83 26.75 23.75
CA TYR A 187 22.21 27.44 24.87
C TYR A 187 22.80 26.99 26.21
N PRO A 188 23.06 27.89 27.18
CA PRO A 188 23.83 27.52 28.38
C PRO A 188 23.14 26.54 29.34
N VAL A 189 21.82 26.43 29.27
CA VAL A 189 21.00 25.53 30.10
C VAL A 189 20.24 24.57 29.21
N ALA A 190 20.05 23.34 29.69
CA ALA A 190 19.19 22.37 29.03
C ALA A 190 17.72 22.84 29.12
N LEU A 191 16.99 22.70 28.02
CA LEU A 191 15.56 23.02 27.92
C LEU A 191 14.85 21.76 27.42
N ASP A 192 13.56 21.62 27.73
CA ASP A 192 12.71 20.68 27.01
C ASP A 192 12.51 21.22 25.58
N GLU A 193 13.20 20.61 24.61
CA GLU A 193 13.25 21.12 23.25
C GLU A 193 11.86 21.08 22.56
N GLU A 194 11.06 20.05 22.84
CA GLU A 194 9.73 19.87 22.24
C GLU A 194 8.73 20.88 22.83
N GLU A 195 8.69 21.00 24.16
CA GLU A 195 7.84 21.99 24.83
C GLU A 195 8.24 23.42 24.44
N PHE A 196 9.54 23.69 24.39
CA PHE A 196 10.06 25.00 24.01
C PHE A 196 9.68 25.36 22.57
N LEU A 197 9.96 24.49 21.59
CA LEU A 197 9.62 24.78 20.19
C LEU A 197 8.11 24.90 19.99
N THR A 198 7.31 24.13 20.73
CA THR A 198 5.84 24.25 20.73
C THR A 198 5.42 25.65 21.18
N SER A 199 5.99 26.17 22.27
CA SER A 199 5.73 27.54 22.73
C SER A 199 6.16 28.64 21.74
N GLN A 200 7.13 28.34 20.87
CA GLN A 200 7.67 29.28 19.87
C GLN A 200 7.13 29.07 18.44
N ALA A 201 6.13 28.20 18.25
CA ALA A 201 5.61 27.83 16.93
C ALA A 201 5.18 29.04 16.09
N ALA A 202 4.43 29.99 16.67
CA ALA A 202 3.97 31.20 15.98
C ALA A 202 5.12 32.08 15.44
N PHE A 203 6.23 32.16 16.19
CA PHE A 203 7.42 32.88 15.75
C PHE A 203 8.09 32.19 14.57
N LEU A 204 8.26 30.86 14.64
CA LEU A 204 8.86 30.06 13.57
C LEU A 204 8.04 30.13 12.29
N GLU A 205 6.72 30.03 12.39
CA GLU A 205 5.80 30.19 11.25
C GLU A 205 5.95 31.56 10.58
N THR A 206 6.03 32.63 11.37
CA THR A 206 6.20 34.00 10.85
C THR A 206 7.56 34.18 10.18
N LYS A 207 8.62 33.59 10.76
CA LYS A 207 9.98 33.64 10.20
C LYS A 207 10.07 32.90 8.87
N ILE A 208 9.35 31.79 8.71
CA ILE A 208 9.27 31.06 7.44
C ILE A 208 8.41 31.78 6.43
N ALA A 209 7.27 32.36 6.85
CA ALA A 209 6.38 33.10 5.96
C ALA A 209 7.07 34.31 5.33
N SER A 210 7.96 34.97 6.08
CA SER A 210 8.78 36.10 5.61
C SER A 210 10.08 35.68 4.92
N SER A 211 10.48 34.40 5.03
CA SER A 211 11.69 33.90 4.38
C SER A 211 11.45 33.65 2.90
N THR A 212 12.26 34.30 2.07
CA THR A 212 12.24 34.17 0.62
C THR A 212 13.31 33.20 0.12
N GLY A 213 13.85 32.26 0.91
CA GLY A 213 15.02 31.49 0.44
C GLY A 213 15.54 30.33 1.29
N ASN A 214 16.79 29.98 0.95
CA ASN A 214 17.57 28.76 1.26
C ASN A 214 17.76 28.40 2.75
N GLY A 215 17.34 29.25 3.68
CA GLY A 215 17.48 29.01 5.12
C GLY A 215 16.36 28.13 5.73
N VAL A 216 15.21 28.03 5.06
CA VAL A 216 14.11 27.15 5.50
C VAL A 216 14.51 25.66 5.52
N PRO A 217 15.21 25.13 4.49
CA PRO A 217 15.80 23.79 4.51
C PRO A 217 16.75 23.53 5.69
N HIS A 218 17.57 24.53 6.05
CA HIS A 218 18.46 24.42 7.20
C HIS A 218 17.66 24.29 8.50
N LEU A 219 16.69 25.18 8.72
CA LEU A 219 15.82 25.15 9.91
C LEU A 219 15.13 23.78 10.06
N VAL A 220 14.57 23.22 8.99
CA VAL A 220 13.91 21.90 9.07
C VAL A 220 14.90 20.76 9.27
N ARG A 221 16.10 20.82 8.68
CA ARG A 221 17.14 19.82 8.97
C ARG A 221 17.57 19.87 10.43
N THR A 222 17.68 21.08 11.00
CA THR A 222 18.14 21.29 12.38
C THR A 222 17.07 20.95 13.41
N TYR A 223 15.82 21.40 13.22
CA TYR A 223 14.75 21.30 14.23
C TYR A 223 13.58 20.38 13.82
N GLY A 224 13.52 19.91 12.57
CA GLY A 224 12.35 19.22 12.01
C GLY A 224 11.96 17.92 12.72
N HIS A 225 12.92 17.24 13.34
CA HIS A 225 12.67 16.01 14.10
C HIS A 225 12.07 16.27 15.50
N ILE A 226 12.08 17.52 15.96
CA ILE A 226 11.59 17.96 17.28
C ILE A 226 10.32 18.83 17.13
N LEU A 227 10.07 19.35 15.93
CA LEU A 227 8.90 20.19 15.68
C LEU A 227 7.60 19.37 15.77
N PRO A 228 6.53 19.92 16.39
CA PRO A 228 5.23 19.29 16.38
C PRO A 228 4.75 19.01 14.95
N PRO A 229 4.16 17.82 14.66
CA PRO A 229 3.80 17.44 13.29
C PRO A 229 2.89 18.44 12.57
N GLU A 230 1.91 19.04 13.26
CA GLU A 230 1.02 20.04 12.66
C GLU A 230 1.72 21.38 12.39
N THR A 231 2.69 21.76 13.21
CA THR A 231 3.53 22.94 12.99
C THR A 231 4.39 22.74 11.74
N LEU A 232 5.05 21.58 11.62
CA LEU A 232 5.85 21.22 10.44
C LEU A 232 5.02 21.23 9.16
N LYS A 233 3.83 20.63 9.17
CA LYS A 233 2.88 20.59 8.05
C LYS A 233 2.37 21.98 7.67
N THR A 234 2.11 22.85 8.65
CA THR A 234 1.70 24.25 8.41
C THR A 234 2.83 25.03 7.75
N MET A 235 4.07 24.83 8.23
CA MET A 235 5.28 25.43 7.68
C MET A 235 5.54 24.95 6.23
N GLU A 236 5.45 23.66 5.97
CA GLU A 236 5.53 23.05 4.62
C GLU A 236 4.56 23.71 3.64
N GLY A 237 3.28 23.79 4.01
CA GLY A 237 2.23 24.37 3.18
C GLY A 237 2.46 25.85 2.87
N ARG A 238 2.90 26.65 3.86
CA ARG A 238 3.25 28.07 3.64
C ARG A 238 4.47 28.22 2.74
N PHE A 239 5.54 27.47 3.00
CA PHE A 239 6.76 27.48 2.18
C PHE A 239 6.43 27.16 0.72
N PHE A 240 5.66 26.10 0.48
CA PHE A 240 5.28 25.68 -0.86
C PHE A 240 4.42 26.74 -1.58
N ARG A 241 3.45 27.37 -0.90
CA ARG A 241 2.66 28.48 -1.47
C ARG A 241 3.53 29.68 -1.85
N ASN A 242 4.50 30.05 -1.00
CA ASN A 242 5.45 31.13 -1.29
C ASN A 242 6.33 30.79 -2.49
N LEU A 243 6.82 29.54 -2.58
CA LEU A 243 7.61 29.06 -3.72
C LEU A 243 6.82 29.15 -5.03
N LEU A 244 5.55 28.75 -5.01
CA LEU A 244 4.66 28.88 -6.17
C LEU A 244 4.45 30.34 -6.57
N ARG A 245 4.16 31.24 -5.61
CA ARG A 245 3.99 32.68 -5.89
C ARG A 245 5.21 33.30 -6.54
N ARG A 246 6.42 32.90 -6.13
CA ARG A 246 7.67 33.38 -6.74
C ARG A 246 7.85 32.88 -8.17
N LYS A 247 7.44 31.64 -8.46
CA LYS A 247 7.57 31.04 -9.79
C LYS A 247 6.48 31.46 -10.78
N SER A 248 5.25 31.73 -10.31
CA SER A 248 4.11 32.08 -11.20
C SER A 248 3.73 33.57 -11.18
N GLY A 249 4.27 34.36 -10.25
CA GLY A 249 3.83 35.74 -10.03
C GLY A 249 2.43 35.81 -9.38
N SER A 250 1.55 36.66 -9.92
CA SER A 250 0.17 36.88 -9.42
C SER A 250 -0.90 35.96 -10.04
N LYS A 251 -0.54 35.12 -11.02
CA LYS A 251 -1.48 34.19 -11.69
C LYS A 251 -1.50 32.82 -11.01
N LYS A 252 -2.64 32.11 -11.10
CA LYS A 252 -2.75 30.70 -10.69
C LYS A 252 -1.66 29.87 -11.41
N PRO A 253 -0.79 29.13 -10.69
CA PRO A 253 0.34 28.42 -11.30
C PRO A 253 -0.16 27.29 -12.20
N SER A 254 0.53 27.09 -13.34
CA SER A 254 0.32 25.93 -14.22
C SER A 254 0.69 24.63 -13.51
N LEU A 255 0.19 23.49 -14.01
CA LEU A 255 0.55 22.18 -13.50
C LEU A 255 2.07 21.95 -13.55
N ARG A 256 2.75 22.38 -14.63
CA ARG A 256 4.22 22.26 -14.72
C ARG A 256 4.92 23.04 -13.61
N THR A 257 4.48 24.28 -13.38
CA THR A 257 5.02 25.12 -12.32
C THR A 257 4.83 24.47 -10.95
N ILE A 258 3.66 23.86 -10.73
CA ILE A 258 3.35 23.11 -9.50
C ILE A 258 4.31 21.94 -9.31
N ILE A 259 4.45 21.06 -10.31
CA ILE A 259 5.31 19.87 -10.18
C ILE A 259 6.79 20.27 -10.04
N LYS A 260 7.26 21.27 -10.81
CA LYS A 260 8.63 21.81 -10.67
C LYS A 260 8.90 22.32 -9.25
N ALA A 261 7.93 23.04 -8.66
CA ALA A 261 8.02 23.50 -7.27
C ALA A 261 8.01 22.33 -6.27
N MET A 262 7.24 21.27 -6.53
CA MET A 262 7.22 20.08 -5.66
C MET A 262 8.57 19.37 -5.66
N HIS A 263 9.16 19.16 -6.83
CA HIS A 263 10.49 18.53 -6.94
C HIS A 263 11.54 19.34 -6.22
N GLU A 264 11.49 20.67 -6.31
CA GLU A 264 12.37 21.57 -5.57
C GLU A 264 12.15 21.46 -4.06
N ALA A 265 10.91 21.50 -3.58
CA ALA A 265 10.61 21.34 -2.15
C ALA A 265 11.06 19.97 -1.60
N ARG A 266 10.83 18.88 -2.36
CA ARG A 266 11.30 17.54 -1.99
C ARG A 266 12.83 17.46 -1.91
N LYS A 267 13.56 18.04 -2.88
CA LYS A 267 15.04 18.13 -2.83
C LYS A 267 15.53 18.86 -1.58
N LEU A 268 14.73 19.77 -1.06
CA LEU A 268 15.02 20.55 0.14
C LEU A 268 14.57 19.85 1.44
N GLY A 269 14.07 18.61 1.38
CA GLY A 269 13.63 17.85 2.55
C GLY A 269 12.20 18.12 3.00
N PHE A 270 11.39 18.79 2.17
CA PHE A 270 9.96 19.05 2.46
C PHE A 270 9.09 18.06 1.68
N PRO A 271 8.62 16.96 2.30
CA PRO A 271 7.63 16.11 1.68
C PRO A 271 6.32 16.90 1.60
N ILE A 272 6.04 17.53 0.46
CA ILE A 272 4.78 18.25 0.27
C ILE A 272 3.63 17.29 0.58
N THR A 273 2.85 17.60 1.61
CA THR A 273 1.73 16.79 2.10
C THR A 273 0.38 17.21 1.50
N ARG A 274 0.32 18.38 0.85
CA ARG A 274 -0.85 18.90 0.09
C ARG A 274 -0.42 19.82 -1.05
N ILE A 275 -0.95 19.62 -2.25
CA ILE A 275 -0.88 20.62 -3.33
C ILE A 275 -1.97 21.68 -3.10
N PRO A 276 -1.68 22.99 -3.16
CA PRO A 276 -2.67 24.03 -2.96
C PRO A 276 -3.68 24.08 -4.11
N ASP A 277 -4.97 24.14 -3.76
CA ASP A 277 -6.16 24.40 -4.58
C ASP A 277 -6.12 23.92 -6.04
N CYS A 278 -5.48 22.79 -6.37
CA CYS A 278 -5.40 22.27 -7.73
C CYS A 278 -6.22 20.99 -7.84
N LYS A 279 -7.38 21.08 -8.48
CA LYS A 279 -8.28 19.94 -8.69
C LYS A 279 -7.90 19.20 -9.96
N ILE A 280 -7.59 17.92 -9.83
CA ILE A 280 -7.24 17.05 -10.97
C ILE A 280 -8.38 16.06 -11.20
N ALA A 281 -8.96 16.08 -12.40
CA ALA A 281 -9.89 15.03 -12.83
C ALA A 281 -9.15 14.01 -13.69
N PHE A 282 -9.26 12.73 -13.32
CA PHE A 282 -8.82 11.61 -14.12
C PHE A 282 -9.98 11.11 -14.95
N VAL A 283 -9.86 11.15 -16.27
CA VAL A 283 -10.90 10.69 -17.17
C VAL A 283 -10.37 9.51 -17.95
N ARG A 284 -10.91 8.32 -17.66
CA ARG A 284 -10.56 7.11 -18.38
C ARG A 284 -11.45 6.99 -19.60
N VAL A 285 -10.82 6.77 -20.75
CA VAL A 285 -11.48 6.60 -22.04
C VAL A 285 -11.09 5.24 -22.58
N THR A 286 -11.88 4.24 -22.24
CA THR A 286 -11.72 2.89 -22.77
C THR A 286 -12.71 2.69 -23.92
N SER A 287 -12.29 1.98 -24.97
CA SER A 287 -13.20 1.60 -26.04
C SER A 287 -13.96 0.32 -25.70
N LYS A 288 -15.29 0.35 -25.88
CA LYS A 288 -16.13 -0.81 -25.68
C LYS A 288 -15.97 -1.88 -26.77
N SER A 289 -15.55 -1.53 -28.01
CA SER A 289 -15.12 -2.56 -28.98
C SER A 289 -13.92 -3.29 -28.45
N MET A 290 -12.89 -2.54 -28.03
CA MET A 290 -11.62 -3.10 -27.62
C MET A 290 -11.76 -4.05 -26.42
N LEU A 291 -12.62 -3.69 -25.45
CA LEU A 291 -12.97 -4.58 -24.34
C LEU A 291 -13.70 -5.86 -24.79
N ARG A 292 -14.65 -5.75 -25.73
CA ARG A 292 -15.40 -6.92 -26.24
C ARG A 292 -14.55 -7.80 -27.16
N ASP A 293 -13.70 -7.21 -27.99
CA ASP A 293 -12.90 -7.88 -29.01
C ASP A 293 -11.55 -8.40 -28.44
N HIS A 294 -11.41 -8.40 -27.10
CA HIS A 294 -10.24 -8.86 -26.34
C HIS A 294 -8.94 -8.18 -26.81
N ALA A 295 -9.03 -6.91 -27.20
CA ALA A 295 -7.88 -6.08 -27.54
C ALA A 295 -7.18 -5.50 -26.31
N ILE A 296 -7.85 -5.61 -25.16
CA ILE A 296 -7.39 -5.22 -23.84
C ILE A 296 -7.42 -6.50 -22.99
N GLU A 297 -6.28 -7.17 -22.88
CA GLU A 297 -6.17 -8.46 -22.18
C GLU A 297 -6.09 -8.28 -20.64
N PHE A 298 -5.72 -7.09 -20.19
CA PHE A 298 -5.73 -6.68 -18.79
C PHE A 298 -6.10 -5.20 -18.65
N GLY A 299 -6.74 -4.85 -17.53
CA GLY A 299 -7.12 -3.47 -17.24
C GLY A 299 -5.91 -2.58 -16.91
N LEU A 300 -6.06 -1.28 -17.05
CA LEU A 300 -5.13 -0.32 -16.46
C LEU A 300 -5.71 0.19 -15.13
N GLY A 301 -4.88 0.61 -14.20
CA GLY A 301 -5.30 1.29 -12.99
C GLY A 301 -4.52 2.58 -12.82
N PHE A 302 -4.99 3.45 -11.93
CA PHE A 302 -4.28 4.69 -11.59
C PHE A 302 -4.05 4.75 -10.10
N ASP A 303 -2.78 4.85 -9.74
CA ASP A 303 -2.35 5.08 -8.37
C ASP A 303 -2.10 6.58 -8.19
N VAL A 304 -2.90 7.21 -7.35
CA VAL A 304 -2.77 8.64 -7.01
C VAL A 304 -1.78 8.73 -5.84
N ASP A 305 -0.50 8.58 -6.17
CA ASP A 305 0.63 8.60 -5.24
C ASP A 305 1.11 10.03 -4.91
N LEU A 306 0.30 11.04 -5.22
CA LEU A 306 0.56 12.44 -4.95
C LEU A 306 -0.58 13.04 -4.11
N PRO A 307 -0.29 14.04 -3.27
CA PRO A 307 -1.28 14.66 -2.38
C PRO A 307 -2.15 15.68 -3.13
N VAL A 308 -2.89 15.20 -4.12
CA VAL A 308 -3.80 15.97 -4.97
C VAL A 308 -5.24 15.56 -4.72
N GLU A 309 -6.17 16.50 -4.87
CA GLU A 309 -7.57 16.15 -5.01
C GLU A 309 -7.78 15.54 -6.41
N ALA A 310 -7.77 14.21 -6.46
CA ALA A 310 -7.98 13.42 -7.66
C ALA A 310 -9.33 12.73 -7.61
N LYS A 311 -10.12 12.89 -8.66
CA LYS A 311 -11.36 12.11 -8.83
C LYS A 311 -11.35 11.40 -10.17
N GLN A 312 -11.60 10.09 -10.14
CA GLN A 312 -11.82 9.32 -11.35
C GLN A 312 -13.23 9.56 -11.87
N VAL A 313 -13.34 9.76 -13.18
CA VAL A 313 -14.58 10.01 -13.90
C VAL A 313 -14.64 9.02 -15.06
N GLU A 314 -15.75 8.30 -15.19
CA GLU A 314 -15.99 7.43 -16.34
C GLU A 314 -16.17 8.22 -17.64
N ALA A 315 -15.90 7.57 -18.77
CA ALA A 315 -15.99 8.18 -20.10
C ALA A 315 -17.37 8.80 -20.43
N LYS A 316 -18.45 8.36 -19.77
CA LYS A 316 -19.82 8.82 -20.05
C LYS A 316 -19.98 10.27 -19.61
N GLY A 317 -20.14 11.17 -20.59
CA GLY A 317 -20.14 12.61 -20.33
C GLY A 317 -18.75 13.17 -19.98
N MET A 318 -17.69 12.57 -20.55
CA MET A 318 -16.25 12.83 -20.43
C MET A 318 -15.79 14.25 -20.03
N PHE A 319 -16.49 15.29 -20.47
CA PHE A 319 -16.21 16.70 -20.14
C PHE A 319 -17.41 17.46 -19.56
N ASN A 320 -18.57 16.81 -19.53
CA ASN A 320 -19.83 17.36 -19.06
C ASN A 320 -20.15 17.00 -17.60
N SER A 321 -19.43 16.04 -17.00
CA SER A 321 -19.55 15.77 -15.56
C SER A 321 -19.15 16.99 -14.74
N LYS A 322 -19.84 17.22 -13.61
CA LYS A 322 -19.54 18.33 -12.70
C LYS A 322 -18.06 18.31 -12.27
N THR A 323 -17.56 17.12 -11.91
CA THR A 323 -16.15 16.89 -11.57
C THR A 323 -15.17 17.32 -12.66
N ALA A 324 -15.43 16.96 -13.92
CA ALA A 324 -14.56 17.34 -15.03
C ALA A 324 -14.69 18.84 -15.38
N LYS A 325 -15.84 19.48 -15.17
CA LYS A 325 -16.02 20.94 -15.36
C LYS A 325 -15.34 21.77 -14.27
N ASP A 326 -15.36 21.29 -13.03
CA ASP A 326 -14.80 22.01 -11.88
C ASP A 326 -13.28 21.80 -11.71
N ALA A 327 -12.70 20.82 -12.43
CA ALA A 327 -11.27 20.54 -12.38
C ALA A 327 -10.43 21.62 -13.09
N ASP A 328 -9.28 21.92 -12.50
CA ASP A 328 -8.26 22.80 -13.08
C ASP A 328 -7.42 22.08 -14.13
N VAL A 329 -7.19 20.79 -13.89
CA VAL A 329 -6.42 19.90 -14.76
C VAL A 329 -7.26 18.69 -15.06
N VAL A 330 -7.35 18.31 -16.33
CA VAL A 330 -7.95 17.06 -16.75
C VAL A 330 -6.88 16.17 -17.34
N ILE A 331 -6.62 15.03 -16.71
CA ILE A 331 -5.73 13.99 -17.23
C ILE A 331 -6.63 12.93 -17.85
N LEU A 332 -6.57 12.83 -19.17
CA LEU A 332 -7.36 11.88 -19.93
C LEU A 332 -6.47 10.76 -20.42
N ILE A 333 -6.91 9.53 -20.22
CA ILE A 333 -6.11 8.36 -20.58
C ILE A 333 -6.96 7.51 -21.49
N ASN A 334 -6.47 7.41 -22.72
CA ASN A 334 -7.05 6.57 -23.75
C ASN A 334 -6.40 5.21 -23.63
N GLU A 335 -7.16 4.25 -23.13
CA GLU A 335 -6.68 2.88 -22.97
C GLU A 335 -6.58 2.24 -24.34
N THR A 336 -5.35 2.17 -24.84
CA THR A 336 -4.97 1.55 -26.10
C THR A 336 -4.65 0.06 -25.90
N ILE A 337 -4.24 -0.64 -26.97
CA ILE A 337 -4.01 -2.09 -27.00
C ILE A 337 -3.13 -2.52 -25.82
N SER A 338 -3.63 -3.45 -25.00
CA SER A 338 -2.84 -4.11 -23.96
C SER A 338 -2.69 -5.59 -24.33
N LYS A 339 -1.44 -6.04 -24.39
CA LYS A 339 -1.06 -7.37 -24.87
C LYS A 339 -0.26 -8.09 -23.79
N LEU A 340 -0.59 -9.35 -23.59
CA LEU A 340 0.24 -10.30 -22.86
C LEU A 340 1.24 -10.96 -23.83
N ASP A 341 2.53 -10.91 -23.51
CA ASP A 341 3.56 -11.74 -24.14
C ASP A 341 3.97 -12.83 -23.15
N ARG A 342 3.58 -14.07 -23.43
CA ARG A 342 3.94 -15.25 -22.63
C ARG A 342 5.03 -16.04 -23.34
N ARG A 343 6.12 -16.31 -22.62
CA ARG A 343 7.16 -17.22 -23.08
C ARG A 343 7.42 -18.30 -22.05
N SER A 344 7.28 -19.55 -22.45
CA SER A 344 7.58 -20.71 -21.61
C SER A 344 8.93 -21.33 -21.97
N SER A 345 9.66 -21.82 -20.96
CA SER A 345 10.84 -22.64 -21.18
C SER A 345 10.47 -24.09 -21.48
N ALA A 346 11.43 -24.89 -21.96
CA ALA A 346 11.28 -26.34 -21.97
C ALA A 346 10.99 -26.88 -20.55
N LEU A 347 10.23 -27.98 -20.47
CA LEU A 347 9.91 -28.67 -19.21
C LEU A 347 11.16 -29.30 -18.60
N LYS A 348 11.38 -29.09 -17.30
CA LYS A 348 12.47 -29.73 -16.54
C LYS A 348 11.90 -30.78 -15.60
N TYR A 349 12.50 -31.96 -15.55
CA TYR A 349 12.07 -33.07 -14.68
C TYR A 349 12.86 -33.06 -13.37
N GLN A 350 12.17 -33.19 -12.25
CA GLN A 350 12.75 -33.23 -10.92
C GLN A 350 12.33 -34.53 -10.22
N LYS A 351 13.30 -35.28 -9.69
CA LYS A 351 13.05 -36.55 -8.98
C LYS A 351 12.54 -36.31 -7.56
N SER A 352 11.61 -37.15 -7.11
CA SER A 352 11.13 -37.23 -5.74
C SER A 352 10.61 -38.65 -5.41
N LYS A 353 10.02 -38.85 -4.23
CA LYS A 353 9.55 -40.15 -3.75
C LYS A 353 8.11 -40.07 -3.27
N ILE A 354 7.33 -41.12 -3.52
CA ILE A 354 5.98 -41.29 -2.96
C ILE A 354 5.97 -42.42 -1.94
N ILE A 355 5.10 -42.31 -0.94
CA ILE A 355 4.77 -43.42 -0.05
C ILE A 355 3.76 -44.31 -0.78
N THR A 356 4.10 -45.57 -1.01
CA THR A 356 3.21 -46.55 -1.65
C THR A 356 2.56 -47.51 -0.66
N GLY A 357 2.92 -47.41 0.61
CA GLY A 357 2.41 -48.24 1.69
C GLY A 357 3.32 -48.18 2.91
N TYR A 358 2.96 -48.95 3.94
CA TYR A 358 3.74 -49.08 5.17
C TYR A 358 4.12 -50.55 5.36
N ARG A 359 5.33 -50.77 5.89
CA ARG A 359 5.78 -52.08 6.35
C ARG A 359 5.93 -52.03 7.86
N GLU A 360 5.23 -52.92 8.52
CA GLU A 360 5.36 -53.13 9.95
C GLU A 360 6.77 -53.71 10.24
N VAL A 361 7.54 -53.05 11.09
CA VAL A 361 8.86 -53.51 11.51
C VAL A 361 8.99 -53.43 13.01
N TYR A 362 9.86 -54.30 13.54
CA TYR A 362 10.15 -54.33 14.96
C TYR A 362 10.75 -53.01 15.46
N ASN A 363 10.23 -52.50 16.58
CA ASN A 363 10.72 -51.29 17.20
C ASN A 363 11.81 -51.60 18.24
N ASN A 364 13.08 -51.44 17.87
CA ASN A 364 14.20 -51.69 18.80
C ASN A 364 14.17 -50.80 20.07
N ALA A 365 13.39 -49.72 20.09
CA ALA A 365 13.18 -48.93 21.30
C ALA A 365 12.29 -49.63 22.33
N TYR A 366 11.41 -50.54 21.89
CA TYR A 366 10.56 -51.34 22.76
C TYR A 366 11.39 -52.20 23.72
N ASP A 367 12.36 -52.95 23.20
CA ASP A 367 13.26 -53.76 24.03
C ASP A 367 14.02 -52.91 25.04
N LYS A 368 14.53 -51.75 24.61
CA LYS A 368 15.23 -50.82 25.51
C LYS A 368 14.33 -50.34 26.64
N ALA A 369 13.06 -50.04 26.33
CA ALA A 369 12.09 -49.62 27.34
C ALA A 369 11.77 -50.77 28.31
N GLN A 370 11.53 -51.98 27.81
CA GLN A 370 11.27 -53.18 28.64
C GLN A 370 12.48 -53.54 29.53
N MET A 371 13.70 -53.49 28.98
CA MET A 371 14.93 -53.69 29.76
C MET A 371 15.08 -52.64 30.88
N THR A 372 14.66 -51.40 30.63
CA THR A 372 14.70 -50.33 31.62
C THR A 372 13.70 -50.60 32.75
N VAL A 373 12.50 -51.08 32.43
CA VAL A 373 11.50 -51.53 33.41
C VAL A 373 12.06 -52.65 34.28
N GLU A 374 12.59 -53.71 33.67
CA GLU A 374 13.14 -54.85 34.41
C GLU A 374 14.34 -54.45 35.28
N LYS A 375 15.21 -53.55 34.80
CA LYS A 375 16.30 -52.98 35.61
C LYS A 375 15.78 -52.29 36.87
N HIS A 376 14.76 -51.43 36.75
CA HIS A 376 14.20 -50.73 37.90
C HIS A 376 13.39 -51.66 38.82
N LYS A 377 12.73 -52.68 38.26
CA LYS A 377 12.00 -53.71 39.01
C LYS A 377 12.93 -54.55 39.88
N ILE A 378 14.06 -54.97 39.34
CA ILE A 378 15.12 -55.65 40.11
C ILE A 378 15.62 -54.73 41.20
N LYS A 379 15.92 -53.46 40.87
CA LYS A 379 16.44 -52.53 41.88
C LYS A 379 15.47 -52.29 43.03
N ARG A 380 14.18 -52.19 42.73
CA ARG A 380 13.12 -52.10 43.72
C ARG A 380 13.07 -53.35 44.61
N ARG A 381 13.09 -54.54 44.00
CA ARG A 381 13.06 -55.81 44.75
C ARG A 381 14.27 -55.93 45.68
N GLU A 382 15.48 -55.64 45.19
CA GLU A 382 16.70 -55.63 46.02
C GLU A 382 16.58 -54.73 47.26
N LEU A 383 16.02 -53.53 47.08
CA LEU A 383 15.84 -52.58 48.18
C LEU A 383 14.79 -53.08 49.18
N ASN A 384 13.68 -53.65 48.69
CA ASN A 384 12.66 -54.24 49.57
C ASN A 384 13.17 -55.46 50.33
N ASP A 385 13.93 -56.35 49.68
CA ASP A 385 14.52 -57.51 50.34
C ASP A 385 15.53 -57.08 51.41
N ARG A 386 16.29 -56.00 51.19
CA ARG A 386 17.17 -55.42 52.20
C ARG A 386 16.40 -54.80 53.36
N ILE A 387 15.31 -54.07 53.09
CA ILE A 387 14.44 -53.52 54.13
C ILE A 387 13.87 -54.66 54.98
N ASN A 388 13.31 -55.69 54.35
CA ASN A 388 12.74 -56.85 55.05
C ASN A 388 13.79 -57.58 55.89
N THR A 389 14.98 -57.82 55.32
CA THR A 389 16.09 -58.47 56.04
C THR A 389 16.53 -57.64 57.25
N ASN A 390 16.67 -56.33 57.11
CA ASN A 390 17.04 -55.44 58.21
C ASN A 390 15.95 -55.42 59.29
N MET A 391 14.67 -55.41 58.91
CA MET A 391 13.54 -55.41 59.84
C MET A 391 13.48 -56.66 60.74
N MET A 392 14.09 -57.78 60.34
CA MET A 392 14.19 -58.99 61.18
C MET A 392 15.04 -58.80 62.46
N PHE A 393 15.85 -57.74 62.54
CA PHE A 393 16.72 -57.44 63.69
C PHE A 393 16.07 -56.51 64.74
N GLY A 394 14.74 -56.41 64.75
CA GLY A 394 13.99 -55.62 65.74
C GLY A 394 14.30 -54.12 65.68
N LEU A 395 14.37 -53.44 66.85
CA LEU A 395 14.48 -51.98 66.94
C LEU A 395 15.71 -51.40 66.20
N ILE A 396 16.87 -52.06 66.30
CA ILE A 396 18.11 -51.65 65.60
C ILE A 396 17.94 -51.81 64.09
N GLY A 397 17.25 -52.88 63.66
CA GLY A 397 16.90 -53.14 62.27
C GLY A 397 16.07 -52.03 61.61
N THR A 398 15.08 -51.50 62.33
CA THR A 398 14.25 -50.36 61.88
C THR A 398 15.06 -49.09 61.65
N ALA A 399 16.04 -48.77 62.50
CA ALA A 399 16.88 -47.60 62.28
C ALA A 399 17.78 -47.76 61.04
N MET A 400 18.27 -48.98 60.80
CA MET A 400 19.11 -49.31 59.63
C MET A 400 18.32 -49.35 58.31
N SER A 401 16.99 -49.47 58.32
CA SER A 401 16.17 -49.53 57.11
C SER A 401 15.75 -48.16 56.57
N ILE A 402 15.74 -47.09 57.38
CA ILE A 402 15.33 -45.73 56.98
C ILE A 402 15.95 -45.24 55.64
N PRO A 403 17.29 -45.29 55.43
CA PRO A 403 17.87 -44.84 54.16
C PRO A 403 17.47 -45.73 52.98
N TYR A 404 17.21 -47.03 53.22
CA TYR A 404 16.73 -47.95 52.19
C TYR A 404 15.26 -47.74 51.87
N MET A 405 14.42 -47.35 52.84
CA MET A 405 13.01 -46.98 52.62
C MET A 405 12.90 -45.77 51.69
N ASN A 406 13.65 -44.69 51.96
CA ASN A 406 13.69 -43.50 51.09
C ASN A 406 14.29 -43.80 49.70
N ALA A 407 15.18 -44.80 49.59
CA ALA A 407 15.70 -45.25 48.31
C ALA A 407 14.70 -46.14 47.57
N ALA A 408 13.91 -46.95 48.29
CA ALA A 408 12.87 -47.81 47.73
C ALA A 408 11.70 -46.99 47.17
N GLU A 409 11.30 -45.91 47.84
CA GLU A 409 10.29 -44.97 47.33
C GLU A 409 10.73 -44.32 46.01
N ARG A 410 11.98 -43.80 45.93
CA ARG A 410 12.54 -43.30 44.66
C ARG A 410 12.67 -44.39 43.59
N ALA A 411 13.02 -45.61 43.98
CA ALA A 411 13.10 -46.74 43.04
C ALA A 411 11.71 -47.14 42.51
N GLU A 412 10.66 -47.03 43.34
CA GLU A 412 9.26 -47.20 42.95
C GLU A 412 8.82 -46.12 41.95
N GLU A 413 9.14 -44.85 42.20
CA GLU A 413 8.89 -43.76 41.25
C GLU A 413 9.58 -43.99 39.90
N HIS A 414 10.87 -44.36 39.91
CA HIS A 414 11.60 -44.67 38.69
C HIS A 414 11.06 -45.90 37.96
N TYR A 415 10.65 -46.93 38.69
CA TYR A 415 9.99 -48.11 38.10
C TYR A 415 8.66 -47.73 37.45
N ASN A 416 7.80 -46.97 38.14
CA ASN A 416 6.52 -46.53 37.63
C ASN A 416 6.68 -45.61 36.41
N SER A 417 7.66 -44.72 36.42
CA SER A 417 8.01 -43.89 35.27
C SER A 417 8.53 -44.71 34.08
N ALA A 418 9.41 -45.69 34.32
CA ALA A 418 9.90 -46.59 33.28
C ALA A 418 8.77 -47.44 32.69
N LEU A 419 7.84 -47.93 33.53
CA LEU A 419 6.68 -48.72 33.11
C LEU A 419 5.68 -47.89 32.29
N ALA A 420 5.43 -46.64 32.71
CA ALA A 420 4.62 -45.70 31.95
C ALA A 420 5.24 -45.37 30.57
N ASN A 421 6.56 -45.21 30.49
CA ASN A 421 7.23 -45.01 29.21
C ASN A 421 7.15 -46.29 28.34
N ALA A 422 7.43 -47.47 28.89
CA ALA A 422 7.42 -48.73 28.15
C ALA A 422 6.04 -49.14 27.63
N THR A 423 4.96 -48.74 28.30
CA THR A 423 3.57 -48.96 27.85
C THR A 423 3.18 -48.03 26.70
N GLN A 424 3.84 -46.89 26.53
CA GLN A 424 3.64 -45.96 25.42
C GLN A 424 4.48 -46.28 24.18
N VAL A 425 5.54 -47.09 24.33
CA VAL A 425 6.37 -47.52 23.21
C VAL A 425 5.75 -48.79 22.60
N PRO A 426 5.30 -48.77 21.34
CA PRO A 426 4.73 -49.96 20.71
C PRO A 426 5.83 -50.95 20.29
N ARG A 427 5.50 -52.25 20.28
CA ARG A 427 6.42 -53.33 19.87
C ARG A 427 6.74 -53.27 18.37
N MET A 428 5.78 -52.83 17.57
CA MET A 428 5.88 -52.71 16.12
C MET A 428 5.65 -51.25 15.72
N ILE A 429 6.39 -50.79 14.70
CA ILE A 429 6.20 -49.46 14.10
C ILE A 429 6.05 -49.60 12.59
N ASP A 430 5.19 -48.77 12.02
CA ASP A 430 5.01 -48.68 10.59
C ASP A 430 6.13 -47.84 9.96
N LYS A 431 6.91 -48.44 9.05
CA LYS A 431 7.87 -47.70 8.22
C LYS A 431 7.34 -47.51 6.80
N PRO A 432 7.37 -46.28 6.26
CA PRO A 432 6.89 -46.03 4.89
C PRO A 432 7.78 -46.70 3.85
N ILE A 433 7.15 -47.26 2.81
CA ILE A 433 7.80 -47.78 1.61
C ILE A 433 7.78 -46.68 0.54
N TYR A 434 8.95 -46.37 -0.01
CA TYR A 434 9.10 -45.32 -1.01
C TYR A 434 9.24 -45.86 -2.43
N LYS A 435 8.60 -45.20 -3.39
CA LYS A 435 8.82 -45.40 -4.83
C LYS A 435 9.28 -44.09 -5.48
N ASP A 436 10.28 -44.19 -6.35
CA ASP A 436 10.78 -43.03 -7.08
C ASP A 436 9.77 -42.59 -8.16
N TYR A 437 9.59 -41.28 -8.28
CA TYR A 437 8.86 -40.66 -9.39
C TYR A 437 9.53 -39.33 -9.76
N SER A 438 9.02 -38.68 -10.80
CA SER A 438 9.46 -37.34 -11.17
C SER A 438 8.29 -36.42 -11.45
N TYR A 439 8.36 -35.20 -10.94
CA TYR A 439 7.44 -34.12 -11.28
C TYR A 439 8.12 -33.14 -12.23
N LYS A 440 7.32 -32.33 -12.92
CA LYS A 440 7.77 -31.41 -13.97
C LYS A 440 7.77 -29.98 -13.43
N ILE A 441 8.77 -29.18 -13.79
CA ILE A 441 8.85 -27.75 -13.50
C ILE A 441 8.86 -26.99 -14.82
N LEU A 442 7.91 -26.07 -14.96
CA LEU A 442 7.83 -25.13 -16.06
C LEU A 442 8.22 -23.73 -15.56
N THR A 443 9.11 -23.06 -16.28
CA THR A 443 9.34 -21.61 -16.06
C THR A 443 8.55 -20.83 -17.09
N ILE A 444 7.72 -19.91 -16.62
CA ILE A 444 6.90 -19.01 -17.43
C ILE A 444 7.42 -17.60 -17.21
N ASN A 445 7.79 -16.90 -18.29
CA ASN A 445 8.10 -15.48 -18.25
C ASN A 445 6.94 -14.75 -18.96
N ASP A 446 6.08 -14.11 -18.17
CA ASP A 446 4.99 -13.33 -18.70
C ASP A 446 5.33 -11.84 -18.64
N ALA A 447 5.01 -11.13 -19.72
CA ALA A 447 5.15 -9.70 -19.82
C ALA A 447 3.80 -9.09 -20.18
N LYS A 448 3.35 -8.14 -19.37
CA LYS A 448 2.25 -7.25 -19.69
C LYS A 448 2.81 -6.02 -20.37
N ILE A 449 2.42 -5.81 -21.62
CA ILE A 449 2.85 -4.68 -22.41
C ILE A 449 1.61 -3.86 -22.74
N ALA A 450 1.63 -2.59 -22.34
CA ALA A 450 0.58 -1.65 -22.68
C ALA A 450 1.22 -0.35 -23.15
N SER A 451 0.96 0.04 -24.38
CA SER A 451 1.17 1.42 -24.81
C SER A 451 -0.05 2.21 -24.37
N VAL A 452 0.15 3.36 -23.73
CA VAL A 452 -0.94 4.18 -23.20
C VAL A 452 -0.83 5.60 -23.77
N GLN A 453 -1.85 6.01 -24.50
CA GLN A 453 -1.96 7.40 -24.94
C GLN A 453 -2.65 8.23 -23.85
N TYR A 454 -2.04 9.35 -23.49
CA TYR A 454 -2.61 10.25 -22.50
C TYR A 454 -2.59 11.70 -22.96
N PHE A 455 -3.52 12.45 -22.41
CA PHE A 455 -3.68 13.88 -22.61
C PHE A 455 -3.67 14.57 -21.25
N ILE A 456 -2.94 15.66 -21.13
CA ILE A 456 -3.01 16.55 -19.97
C ILE A 456 -3.57 17.87 -20.47
N ILE A 457 -4.71 18.27 -19.92
CA ILE A 457 -5.37 19.53 -20.25
C ILE A 457 -5.22 20.44 -19.03
N ASP A 458 -4.35 21.43 -19.12
CA ASP A 458 -4.15 22.44 -18.11
C ASP A 458 -5.00 23.68 -18.45
N ARG A 459 -6.11 23.87 -17.71
CA ARG A 459 -7.01 25.01 -17.92
C ARG A 459 -6.45 26.31 -17.37
N ARG A 460 -5.50 26.25 -16.44
CA ARG A 460 -4.83 27.42 -15.85
C ARG A 460 -3.90 28.06 -16.87
N ALA A 461 -3.16 27.23 -17.61
CA ALA A 461 -2.28 27.67 -18.68
C ALA A 461 -2.97 27.78 -20.06
N LYS A 462 -4.21 27.26 -20.20
CA LYS A 462 -4.91 27.07 -21.49
C LYS A 462 -4.06 26.26 -22.49
N THR A 463 -3.37 25.24 -21.98
CA THR A 463 -2.54 24.33 -22.76
C THR A 463 -3.04 22.89 -22.64
N TYR A 464 -2.76 22.10 -23.67
CA TYR A 464 -2.92 20.67 -23.63
C TYR A 464 -1.65 20.00 -24.15
N PHE A 465 -1.42 18.80 -23.66
CA PHE A 465 -0.29 17.97 -24.01
C PHE A 465 -0.83 16.59 -24.38
N GLU A 466 -0.24 15.97 -25.41
CA GLU A 466 -0.55 14.61 -25.82
C GLU A 466 0.76 13.84 -25.99
N ASN A 467 0.82 12.62 -25.46
CA ASN A 467 1.94 11.72 -25.71
C ASN A 467 1.51 10.27 -25.51
N VAL A 468 2.39 9.35 -25.88
CA VAL A 468 2.28 7.93 -25.57
C VAL A 468 3.39 7.61 -24.59
N PHE A 469 3.11 6.71 -23.66
CA PHE A 469 4.14 6.08 -22.84
C PHE A 469 3.87 4.58 -22.78
N ASP A 470 4.94 3.81 -22.83
CA ASP A 470 4.87 2.35 -22.81
C ASP A 470 5.08 1.85 -21.39
N ILE A 471 4.29 0.87 -21.01
CA ILE A 471 4.35 0.19 -19.73
C ILE A 471 4.69 -1.26 -20.01
N VAL A 472 5.73 -1.73 -19.35
CA VAL A 472 6.14 -3.13 -19.39
C VAL A 472 6.26 -3.63 -17.96
N GLN A 473 5.41 -4.58 -17.59
CA GLN A 473 5.50 -5.29 -16.31
C GLN A 473 5.82 -6.75 -16.58
N GLN A 474 6.94 -7.23 -16.05
CA GLN A 474 7.39 -8.61 -16.24
C GLN A 474 7.33 -9.37 -14.93
N GLN A 475 6.90 -10.62 -15.00
CA GLN A 475 6.90 -11.52 -13.86
C GLN A 475 7.33 -12.92 -14.32
N ARG A 476 8.22 -13.52 -13.53
CA ARG A 476 8.68 -14.89 -13.75
C ARG A 476 8.00 -15.84 -12.76
N PHE A 477 7.36 -16.87 -13.29
CA PHE A 477 6.73 -17.94 -12.51
C PHE A 477 7.47 -19.25 -12.69
N ARG A 478 7.49 -20.04 -11.62
CA ARG A 478 7.89 -21.46 -11.66
C ARG A 478 6.70 -22.27 -11.17
N VAL A 479 6.19 -23.13 -12.04
CA VAL A 479 5.01 -23.98 -11.76
C VAL A 479 5.45 -25.43 -11.75
N ALA A 480 5.05 -26.16 -10.72
CA ALA A 480 5.28 -27.60 -10.61
C ALA A 480 4.03 -28.37 -11.03
N TYR A 481 4.19 -29.37 -11.89
CA TYR A 481 3.12 -30.25 -12.39
C TYR A 481 3.41 -31.70 -12.07
N GLY A 482 2.36 -32.46 -11.74
CA GLY A 482 2.47 -33.89 -11.47
C GLY A 482 3.18 -34.20 -10.15
N VAL A 483 3.14 -33.28 -9.17
CA VAL A 483 3.48 -33.58 -7.77
C VAL A 483 2.41 -34.54 -7.26
N ASN A 484 2.82 -35.63 -6.62
CA ASN A 484 1.89 -36.66 -6.14
C ASN A 484 1.53 -36.40 -4.68
N ASP A 485 0.26 -36.53 -4.32
CA ASP A 485 -0.24 -36.25 -2.96
C ASP A 485 0.36 -37.19 -1.89
N ASN A 486 0.81 -38.39 -2.29
CA ASN A 486 1.49 -39.34 -1.41
C ASN A 486 3.00 -39.06 -1.27
N ASP A 487 3.52 -38.00 -1.90
CA ASP A 487 4.87 -37.52 -1.63
C ASP A 487 4.89 -36.86 -0.24
N PRO A 488 5.75 -37.31 0.71
CA PRO A 488 5.82 -36.70 2.04
C PRO A 488 6.24 -35.22 2.00
N LYS A 489 6.81 -34.76 0.88
CA LYS A 489 7.17 -33.36 0.62
C LYS A 489 6.18 -32.63 -0.28
N ALA A 490 5.03 -33.22 -0.61
CA ALA A 490 4.05 -32.63 -1.53
C ALA A 490 3.70 -31.18 -1.14
N LEU A 491 3.37 -30.94 0.14
CA LEU A 491 3.03 -29.61 0.63
C LEU A 491 4.20 -28.61 0.55
N GLU A 492 5.41 -29.04 0.91
CA GLU A 492 6.63 -28.22 0.81
C GLU A 492 6.93 -27.84 -0.65
N ILE A 493 6.81 -28.82 -1.56
CA ILE A 493 7.00 -28.60 -3.01
C ILE A 493 5.93 -27.63 -3.51
N MET A 494 4.65 -27.90 -3.24
CA MET A 494 3.54 -27.06 -3.73
C MET A 494 3.60 -25.62 -3.19
N THR A 495 4.02 -25.41 -1.95
CA THR A 495 4.19 -24.07 -1.37
C THR A 495 5.41 -23.33 -1.91
N SER A 496 6.43 -24.05 -2.37
CA SER A 496 7.65 -23.47 -2.97
C SER A 496 7.46 -23.01 -4.42
N PHE A 497 6.37 -23.43 -5.08
CA PHE A 497 6.06 -23.09 -6.48
C PHE A 497 4.76 -22.29 -6.60
N LYS A 498 4.58 -21.60 -7.72
CA LYS A 498 3.33 -20.92 -8.05
C LYS A 498 2.38 -21.88 -8.78
N SER A 499 1.08 -21.66 -8.64
CA SER A 499 0.04 -22.41 -9.35
C SER A 499 -0.35 -21.73 -10.67
N ASP A 500 -1.02 -22.46 -11.57
CA ASP A 500 -1.61 -21.86 -12.76
C ASP A 500 -2.65 -20.78 -12.43
N SER A 501 -3.35 -20.92 -11.31
CA SER A 501 -4.24 -19.88 -10.80
C SER A 501 -3.47 -18.62 -10.45
N ASP A 502 -2.29 -18.72 -9.84
CA ASP A 502 -1.47 -17.54 -9.51
C ASP A 502 -1.01 -16.82 -10.78
N VAL A 503 -0.61 -17.57 -11.81
CA VAL A 503 -0.24 -17.02 -13.12
C VAL A 503 -1.43 -16.28 -13.73
N ARG A 504 -2.59 -16.94 -13.86
CA ARG A 504 -3.81 -16.32 -14.41
C ARG A 504 -4.30 -15.12 -13.60
N ASN A 505 -4.19 -15.18 -12.28
CA ASN A 505 -4.56 -14.09 -11.39
C ASN A 505 -3.66 -12.88 -11.65
N TRP A 506 -2.34 -13.10 -11.75
CA TRP A 506 -1.43 -12.04 -12.13
C TRP A 506 -1.77 -11.50 -13.52
N GLU A 507 -2.02 -12.33 -14.54
CA GLU A 507 -2.38 -11.86 -15.89
C GLU A 507 -3.60 -10.96 -15.91
N LYS A 508 -4.65 -11.33 -15.17
CA LYS A 508 -5.91 -10.56 -15.08
C LYS A 508 -5.80 -9.27 -14.28
N GLN A 509 -4.83 -9.16 -13.36
CA GLN A 509 -4.69 -7.97 -12.53
C GLN A 509 -4.42 -6.73 -13.39
N PRO A 510 -4.99 -5.57 -13.03
CA PRO A 510 -4.70 -4.35 -13.76
C PRO A 510 -3.26 -3.90 -13.54
N VAL A 511 -2.66 -3.27 -14.54
CA VAL A 511 -1.36 -2.60 -14.37
C VAL A 511 -1.63 -1.17 -13.91
N ASN A 512 -1.16 -0.84 -12.71
CA ASN A 512 -1.36 0.48 -12.11
C ASN A 512 -0.30 1.46 -12.60
N ILE A 513 -0.75 2.59 -13.12
CA ILE A 513 0.09 3.72 -13.51
C ILE A 513 0.18 4.68 -12.33
N ARG A 514 1.40 4.96 -11.88
CA ARG A 514 1.64 5.98 -10.84
C ARG A 514 1.54 7.37 -11.45
N LEU A 515 0.78 8.24 -10.78
CA LEU A 515 0.61 9.61 -11.23
C LEU A 515 1.95 10.36 -11.30
N SER A 516 2.83 10.14 -10.31
CA SER A 516 4.16 10.73 -10.30
C SER A 516 4.98 10.42 -11.57
N GLU A 517 4.99 9.16 -12.02
CA GLU A 517 5.70 8.72 -13.22
C GLU A 517 5.15 9.39 -14.48
N LEU A 518 3.81 9.46 -14.61
CA LEU A 518 3.15 10.13 -15.72
C LEU A 518 3.49 11.64 -15.74
N LEU A 519 3.50 12.29 -14.58
CA LEU A 519 3.82 13.71 -14.46
C LEU A 519 5.31 14.00 -14.69
N ASP A 520 6.22 13.08 -14.34
CA ASP A 520 7.64 13.18 -14.69
C ASP A 520 7.87 13.07 -16.20
N HIS A 521 7.16 12.14 -16.86
CA HIS A 521 7.19 12.05 -18.32
C HIS A 521 6.63 13.31 -18.98
N TYR A 522 5.55 13.88 -18.44
CA TYR A 522 5.02 15.18 -18.87
C TYR A 522 6.06 16.30 -18.70
N LEU A 523 6.72 16.38 -17.54
CA LEU A 523 7.76 17.37 -17.25
C LEU A 523 8.92 17.34 -18.25
N LYS A 524 9.43 16.14 -18.59
CA LYS A 524 10.54 15.97 -19.53
C LYS A 524 10.24 16.42 -20.97
N ASN A 525 8.96 16.51 -21.34
CA ASN A 525 8.53 16.80 -22.72
C ASN A 525 7.92 18.21 -22.90
N GLU A 526 8.46 19.23 -22.23
CA GLU A 526 7.87 20.60 -22.22
C GLU A 526 7.68 21.23 -23.61
N SER A 527 8.53 20.89 -24.58
CA SER A 527 8.43 21.39 -25.96
C SER A 527 7.18 20.94 -26.72
N LYS A 528 6.45 19.92 -26.24
CA LYS A 528 5.25 19.39 -26.92
C LYS A 528 3.93 20.03 -26.46
N ASP A 529 3.96 20.98 -25.53
CA ASP A 529 2.76 21.68 -25.07
C ASP A 529 2.12 22.50 -26.19
N LYS A 530 0.80 22.40 -26.32
CA LYS A 530 0.01 23.08 -27.36
C LYS A 530 -1.05 23.96 -26.71
N LYS A 531 -1.30 25.14 -27.28
CA LYS A 531 -2.44 25.97 -26.87
C LYS A 531 -3.73 25.44 -27.49
N TYR A 532 -4.85 25.54 -26.76
CA TYR A 532 -6.17 25.23 -27.31
C TYR A 532 -7.11 26.43 -27.19
N ARG A 533 -8.06 26.55 -28.14
CA ARG A 533 -9.08 27.62 -28.12
C ARG A 533 -10.32 27.22 -27.32
N ASN A 534 -10.78 25.98 -27.49
CA ASN A 534 -11.95 25.44 -26.80
C ASN A 534 -11.84 23.93 -26.63
N MET A 535 -12.68 23.37 -25.75
CA MET A 535 -12.68 21.93 -25.43
C MET A 535 -13.11 21.05 -26.61
N ALA A 536 -13.93 21.56 -27.53
CA ALA A 536 -14.38 20.81 -28.70
C ALA A 536 -13.20 20.43 -29.63
N GLN A 537 -12.20 21.32 -29.75
CA GLN A 537 -10.97 21.02 -30.49
C GLN A 537 -10.21 19.83 -29.90
N ILE A 538 -10.10 19.77 -28.57
CA ILE A 538 -9.40 18.68 -27.87
C ILE A 538 -10.19 17.38 -28.02
N GLN A 539 -11.51 17.43 -27.81
CA GLN A 539 -12.41 16.28 -27.99
C GLN A 539 -12.28 15.65 -29.38
N LYS A 540 -12.31 16.46 -30.44
CA LYS A 540 -12.14 15.99 -31.82
C LYS A 540 -10.80 15.27 -32.02
N ARG A 541 -9.72 15.79 -31.43
CA ARG A 541 -8.38 15.20 -31.54
C ARG A 541 -8.27 13.86 -30.81
N ILE A 542 -8.83 13.76 -29.61
CA ILE A 542 -8.91 12.51 -28.85
C ILE A 542 -9.67 11.45 -29.66
N MET A 543 -10.83 11.80 -30.22
CA MET A 543 -11.64 10.87 -31.01
C MET A 543 -10.95 10.42 -32.31
N ASN A 544 -10.26 11.34 -33.01
CA ASN A 544 -9.51 11.00 -34.21
C ASN A 544 -8.36 10.02 -33.91
N ASN A 545 -7.61 10.27 -32.85
CA ASN A 545 -6.50 9.38 -32.44
C ASN A 545 -7.02 8.00 -32.02
N ARG A 546 -8.13 7.96 -31.27
CA ARG A 546 -8.80 6.71 -30.90
C ARG A 546 -9.26 5.93 -32.13
N ASN A 547 -9.91 6.59 -33.10
CA ASN A 547 -10.34 5.94 -34.33
C ASN A 547 -9.18 5.46 -35.20
N LYS A 548 -8.03 6.16 -35.19
CA LYS A 548 -6.81 5.68 -35.84
C LYS A 548 -6.31 4.37 -35.22
N ALA A 549 -6.20 4.31 -33.88
CA ALA A 549 -5.76 3.11 -33.18
C ALA A 549 -6.72 1.93 -33.35
N ILE A 550 -8.03 2.18 -33.32
CA ILE A 550 -9.07 1.16 -33.59
C ILE A 550 -8.96 0.64 -35.03
N LYS A 551 -8.75 1.54 -36.01
CA LYS A 551 -8.56 1.17 -37.41
C LYS A 551 -7.31 0.32 -37.61
N GLU A 552 -6.18 0.66 -36.99
CA GLU A 552 -4.93 -0.12 -37.04
C GLU A 552 -5.11 -1.51 -36.40
N PHE A 553 -5.76 -1.58 -35.24
CA PHE A 553 -6.08 -2.85 -34.57
C PHE A 553 -6.95 -3.74 -35.46
N HIS A 554 -8.01 -3.17 -36.04
CA HIS A 554 -8.95 -3.92 -36.87
C HIS A 554 -8.40 -4.29 -38.25
N ALA A 555 -7.55 -3.46 -38.85
CA ALA A 555 -6.83 -3.79 -40.08
C ALA A 555 -5.93 -5.02 -39.92
N SER A 556 -5.50 -5.34 -38.69
CA SER A 556 -4.70 -6.54 -38.39
C SER A 556 -5.52 -7.78 -38.05
N LYS A 557 -6.83 -7.66 -37.81
CA LYS A 557 -7.65 -8.72 -37.19
C LYS A 557 -8.90 -9.13 -38.01
N TYR A 558 -9.36 -8.32 -38.95
CA TYR A 558 -10.51 -8.67 -39.79
C TYR A 558 -10.09 -9.29 -41.12
N ASP A 559 -10.05 -10.61 -41.14
CA ASP A 559 -10.21 -11.43 -42.34
C ASP A 559 -11.56 -12.18 -42.29
N SER A 560 -12.54 -11.66 -41.54
CA SER A 560 -13.90 -12.21 -41.52
C SER A 560 -14.65 -11.72 -42.76
N ASP A 561 -14.60 -12.54 -43.80
CA ASP A 561 -15.32 -12.40 -45.07
C ASP A 561 -16.85 -12.33 -44.84
N THR A 562 -17.36 -11.13 -44.60
CA THR A 562 -18.80 -10.84 -44.69
C THR A 562 -19.17 -10.38 -46.11
N GLY A 563 -18.23 -10.46 -47.06
CA GLY A 563 -18.33 -9.85 -48.38
C GLY A 563 -18.26 -8.32 -48.35
N ASN A 564 -17.78 -7.71 -49.44
CA ASN A 564 -17.76 -6.26 -49.65
C ASN A 564 -19.15 -5.73 -50.05
N ASP A 565 -20.22 -6.02 -49.30
CA ASP A 565 -21.54 -5.47 -49.63
C ASP A 565 -21.53 -3.93 -49.43
N PRO A 566 -21.74 -3.12 -50.48
CA PRO A 566 -21.61 -1.67 -50.43
C PRO A 566 -22.72 -0.99 -49.59
N ARG A 567 -23.70 -1.75 -49.10
CA ARG A 567 -24.74 -1.27 -48.19
C ARG A 567 -24.23 -1.17 -46.75
N PHE A 568 -23.18 -1.92 -46.36
CA PHE A 568 -22.60 -1.81 -45.01
C PHE A 568 -22.07 -0.42 -44.67
N ASP A 569 -21.60 0.34 -45.67
CA ASP A 569 -21.19 1.75 -45.49
C ASP A 569 -22.34 2.68 -45.06
N SER A 570 -23.58 2.23 -45.22
CA SER A 570 -24.78 2.97 -44.84
C SER A 570 -25.32 2.55 -43.48
N VAL A 571 -24.86 1.42 -42.93
CA VAL A 571 -25.38 0.81 -41.71
C VAL A 571 -24.38 0.97 -40.57
N VAL A 572 -24.91 1.17 -39.36
CA VAL A 572 -24.13 1.34 -38.14
C VAL A 572 -24.68 0.48 -37.01
N GLN A 573 -23.81 0.12 -36.09
CA GLN A 573 -24.20 -0.44 -34.80
C GLN A 573 -24.46 0.71 -33.82
N VAL A 574 -25.57 0.66 -33.10
CA VAL A 574 -25.94 1.65 -32.09
C VAL A 574 -25.86 1.01 -30.71
N PHE A 575 -25.11 1.63 -29.81
CA PHE A 575 -24.91 1.19 -28.43
C PHE A 575 -25.57 2.17 -27.46
N ASN A 576 -26.56 1.68 -26.74
CA ASN A 576 -27.20 2.34 -25.63
C ASN A 576 -26.85 1.61 -24.33
N HIS A 577 -26.45 2.35 -23.30
CA HIS A 577 -26.05 1.76 -22.02
C HIS A 577 -27.26 1.23 -21.23
N ASN A 578 -28.45 1.77 -21.47
CA ASN A 578 -29.66 1.46 -20.72
C ASN A 578 -30.47 0.33 -21.38
N THR A 579 -30.45 0.25 -22.72
CA THR A 579 -31.30 -0.69 -23.49
C THR A 579 -30.52 -1.73 -24.30
N GLY A 580 -29.18 -1.63 -24.36
CA GLY A 580 -28.33 -2.61 -25.04
C GLY A 580 -27.90 -2.16 -26.44
N THR A 581 -27.83 -3.11 -27.38
CA THR A 581 -27.31 -2.86 -28.73
C THR A 581 -28.42 -2.97 -29.77
N GLY A 582 -28.43 -2.05 -30.73
CA GLY A 582 -29.30 -2.07 -31.90
C GLY A 582 -28.53 -1.72 -33.17
N SER A 583 -29.27 -1.46 -34.23
CA SER A 583 -28.77 -1.04 -35.53
C SER A 583 -29.33 0.32 -35.92
N GLY A 584 -28.67 0.99 -36.85
CA GLY A 584 -29.13 2.23 -37.44
C GLY A 584 -28.55 2.38 -38.84
N PHE A 585 -29.00 3.39 -39.58
CA PHE A 585 -28.44 3.69 -40.90
C PHE A 585 -28.48 5.18 -41.22
N TYR A 586 -27.59 5.63 -42.08
CA TYR A 586 -27.51 7.02 -42.52
C TYR A 586 -28.70 7.39 -43.42
N VAL A 587 -29.46 8.43 -43.05
CA VAL A 587 -30.50 9.06 -43.88
C VAL A 587 -30.00 10.34 -44.56
N THR A 588 -29.05 11.02 -43.93
CA THR A 588 -28.17 12.04 -44.53
C THR A 588 -26.72 11.70 -44.21
N ASP A 589 -25.75 12.50 -44.67
CA ASP A 589 -24.34 12.21 -44.43
C ASP A 589 -23.97 12.25 -42.94
N ASN A 590 -24.75 12.91 -42.08
CA ASN A 590 -24.46 13.09 -40.65
C ASN A 590 -25.64 12.78 -39.71
N ILE A 591 -26.75 12.25 -40.24
CA ILE A 591 -27.92 11.84 -39.45
C ILE A 591 -28.18 10.36 -39.69
N ILE A 592 -28.27 9.62 -38.59
CA ILE A 592 -28.67 8.22 -38.53
C ILE A 592 -30.12 8.13 -38.10
N LEU A 593 -30.87 7.23 -38.74
CA LEU A 593 -32.15 6.76 -38.27
C LEU A 593 -31.99 5.40 -37.57
N THR A 594 -32.72 5.23 -36.48
CA THR A 594 -32.82 3.99 -35.71
C THR A 594 -34.21 3.93 -35.04
N ASN A 595 -34.47 2.92 -34.20
CA ASN A 595 -35.70 2.86 -33.42
C ASN A 595 -35.61 3.69 -32.14
N HIS A 596 -36.76 4.16 -31.65
CA HIS A 596 -36.85 4.87 -30.38
C HIS A 596 -36.39 3.98 -29.22
N HIS A 597 -36.87 2.73 -29.14
CA HIS A 597 -36.50 1.83 -28.04
C HIS A 597 -34.99 1.49 -28.00
N VAL A 598 -34.27 1.62 -29.13
CA VAL A 598 -32.82 1.47 -29.18
C VAL A 598 -32.13 2.64 -28.47
N VAL A 599 -32.67 3.85 -28.55
CA VAL A 599 -32.08 5.07 -27.95
C VAL A 599 -32.77 5.53 -26.66
N ASP A 600 -33.77 4.78 -26.18
CA ASP A 600 -34.62 5.17 -25.05
C ASP A 600 -33.79 5.54 -23.80
N ARG A 601 -34.29 6.55 -23.07
CA ARG A 601 -33.68 7.13 -21.86
C ARG A 601 -32.23 7.60 -22.02
N SER A 602 -31.79 7.90 -23.25
CA SER A 602 -30.42 8.36 -23.53
C SER A 602 -30.42 9.57 -24.46
N ASP A 603 -29.86 10.70 -23.99
CA ASP A 603 -29.61 11.88 -24.83
C ASP A 603 -28.50 11.65 -25.88
N PHE A 604 -27.62 10.68 -25.60
CA PHE A 604 -26.48 10.33 -26.44
C PHE A 604 -26.31 8.81 -26.55
N VAL A 605 -25.94 8.35 -27.74
CA VAL A 605 -25.61 6.95 -28.03
C VAL A 605 -24.22 6.83 -28.65
N GLU A 606 -23.57 5.69 -28.44
CA GLU A 606 -22.31 5.35 -29.13
C GLU A 606 -22.65 4.62 -30.43
N VAL A 607 -21.95 4.96 -31.51
CA VAL A 607 -22.22 4.46 -32.86
C VAL A 607 -20.93 3.88 -33.42
N ARG A 608 -21.00 2.72 -34.08
CA ARG A 608 -19.86 2.08 -34.75
C ARG A 608 -20.18 1.78 -36.22
N LEU A 609 -19.25 2.11 -37.10
CA LEU A 609 -19.33 1.90 -38.55
C LEU A 609 -18.71 0.56 -38.97
N HIS A 610 -18.98 0.14 -40.22
CA HIS A 610 -18.43 -1.07 -40.83
C HIS A 610 -16.91 -1.14 -40.81
N ASN A 611 -16.25 -0.02 -41.10
CA ASN A 611 -14.81 0.12 -41.06
C ASN A 611 -14.21 0.15 -39.62
N GLY A 612 -15.03 -0.11 -38.60
CA GLY A 612 -14.63 -0.13 -37.19
C GLY A 612 -14.59 1.23 -36.50
N MET A 613 -14.78 2.35 -37.22
CA MET A 613 -14.76 3.69 -36.60
C MET A 613 -15.91 3.88 -35.62
N GLU A 614 -15.65 4.54 -34.50
CA GLU A 614 -16.63 4.84 -33.45
C GLU A 614 -16.90 6.35 -33.34
N SER A 615 -18.15 6.71 -33.03
CA SER A 615 -18.58 8.10 -32.76
C SER A 615 -19.60 8.14 -31.63
N PHE A 616 -19.82 9.34 -31.08
CA PHE A 616 -21.00 9.61 -30.27
C PHE A 616 -22.02 10.38 -31.09
N GLY A 617 -23.28 10.01 -30.91
CA GLY A 617 -24.43 10.65 -31.52
C GLY A 617 -25.33 11.28 -30.49
N LYS A 618 -25.85 12.47 -30.81
CA LYS A 618 -26.89 13.12 -30.03
C LYS A 618 -28.25 12.72 -30.60
N VAL A 619 -29.17 12.26 -29.76
CA VAL A 619 -30.56 12.08 -30.15
C VAL A 619 -31.18 13.46 -30.38
N ILE A 620 -31.65 13.72 -31.60
CA ILE A 620 -32.18 15.04 -32.00
C ILE A 620 -33.69 15.03 -32.24
N ALA A 621 -34.28 13.86 -32.45
CA ALA A 621 -35.73 13.68 -32.59
C ALA A 621 -36.12 12.25 -32.23
N VAL A 622 -37.33 12.09 -31.71
CA VAL A 622 -37.93 10.80 -31.36
C VAL A 622 -39.42 10.82 -31.70
N ASP A 623 -39.93 9.69 -32.18
CA ASP A 623 -41.35 9.41 -32.35
C ASP A 623 -41.66 8.11 -31.61
N LEU A 624 -42.35 8.26 -30.47
CA LEU A 624 -42.73 7.16 -29.59
C LEU A 624 -43.73 6.21 -30.26
N PHE A 625 -44.63 6.74 -31.08
CA PHE A 625 -45.67 5.94 -31.72
C PHE A 625 -45.06 5.07 -32.81
N ARG A 626 -44.34 5.68 -33.76
CA ARG A 626 -43.69 4.97 -34.87
C ARG A 626 -42.47 4.16 -34.45
N ASP A 627 -42.02 4.32 -33.21
CA ASP A 627 -40.78 3.76 -32.69
C ASP A 627 -39.57 4.18 -33.54
N LEU A 628 -39.45 5.47 -33.85
CA LEU A 628 -38.36 6.02 -34.68
C LEU A 628 -37.55 7.06 -33.90
N ALA A 629 -36.26 7.15 -34.20
CA ALA A 629 -35.39 8.18 -33.65
C ALA A 629 -34.34 8.65 -34.66
N LEU A 630 -33.97 9.92 -34.55
CA LEU A 630 -32.87 10.51 -35.30
C LEU A 630 -31.70 10.83 -34.39
N VAL A 631 -30.52 10.42 -34.84
CA VAL A 631 -29.26 10.61 -34.13
C VAL A 631 -28.31 11.40 -35.01
N LYS A 632 -27.92 12.60 -34.55
CA LYS A 632 -26.90 13.43 -35.22
C LYS A 632 -25.51 13.01 -34.77
N ILE A 633 -24.64 12.67 -35.73
CA ILE A 633 -23.27 12.23 -35.47
C ILE A 633 -22.24 13.09 -36.18
N GLY A 634 -21.00 13.05 -35.68
CA GLY A 634 -19.88 13.82 -36.25
C GLY A 634 -19.15 13.13 -37.40
N ILE A 635 -19.27 11.80 -37.51
CA ILE A 635 -18.67 11.03 -38.62
C ILE A 635 -19.64 11.04 -39.80
N ARG A 636 -19.09 11.24 -41.00
CA ARG A 636 -19.89 11.18 -42.22
C ARG A 636 -20.00 9.75 -42.74
N GLY A 637 -21.18 9.38 -43.23
CA GLY A 637 -21.43 8.07 -43.86
C GLY A 637 -22.27 8.18 -45.13
N LYS A 638 -22.58 7.03 -45.73
CA LYS A 638 -23.31 6.94 -47.00
C LYS A 638 -24.82 6.89 -46.76
N PRO A 639 -25.61 7.89 -47.20
CA PRO A 639 -27.06 7.85 -47.01
C PRO A 639 -27.72 6.74 -47.84
N VAL A 640 -28.71 6.06 -47.27
CA VAL A 640 -29.53 5.09 -48.00
C VAL A 640 -30.42 5.78 -49.06
N ARG A 641 -30.89 4.99 -50.03
CA ARG A 641 -31.88 5.43 -51.02
C ARG A 641 -33.23 4.79 -50.71
N PHE A 642 -34.28 5.58 -50.63
CA PHE A 642 -35.63 5.13 -50.34
C PHE A 642 -36.25 4.46 -51.56
N TYR A 643 -37.16 3.53 -51.31
CA TYR A 643 -37.99 2.98 -52.37
C TYR A 643 -39.00 4.03 -52.86
N ASN A 644 -39.24 4.06 -54.17
CA ASN A 644 -39.98 5.14 -54.83
C ASN A 644 -41.28 4.71 -55.52
N LYS A 645 -41.63 3.43 -55.46
CA LYS A 645 -42.86 2.90 -56.05
C LYS A 645 -43.91 2.66 -54.97
N ARG A 646 -45.18 2.70 -55.40
CA ARG A 646 -46.35 2.56 -54.52
C ARG A 646 -46.44 1.21 -53.83
N THR A 647 -46.02 0.13 -54.50
CA THR A 647 -46.11 -1.23 -53.98
C THR A 647 -44.81 -2.00 -54.23
N ILE A 648 -44.42 -2.81 -53.25
CA ILE A 648 -43.36 -3.81 -53.36
C ILE A 648 -44.02 -5.06 -53.95
N PRO A 649 -43.46 -5.68 -55.02
CA PRO A 649 -44.08 -6.87 -55.59
C PRO A 649 -44.11 -8.02 -54.57
N THR A 650 -45.21 -8.78 -54.52
CA THR A 650 -45.36 -9.89 -53.56
C THR A 650 -44.32 -10.99 -53.81
N GLY A 651 -43.78 -11.57 -52.74
CA GLY A 651 -42.81 -12.66 -52.84
C GLY A 651 -41.39 -12.24 -53.22
N VAL A 652 -41.12 -10.95 -53.42
CA VAL A 652 -39.75 -10.49 -53.68
C VAL A 652 -38.88 -10.62 -52.44
N THR A 653 -37.60 -10.85 -52.69
CA THR A 653 -36.59 -10.96 -51.66
C THR A 653 -36.33 -9.63 -50.96
N LEU A 654 -36.31 -9.65 -49.64
CA LEU A 654 -35.89 -8.54 -48.79
C LEU A 654 -34.65 -8.93 -47.99
N ASP A 655 -33.71 -7.99 -47.88
CA ASP A 655 -32.49 -8.14 -47.10
C ASP A 655 -32.58 -7.29 -45.83
N VAL A 656 -32.41 -7.94 -44.68
CA VAL A 656 -32.23 -7.31 -43.37
C VAL A 656 -30.74 -7.15 -43.14
N ILE A 657 -30.30 -5.93 -42.85
CA ILE A 657 -28.92 -5.67 -42.44
C ILE A 657 -28.92 -5.16 -41.00
N GLY A 658 -28.14 -5.80 -40.13
CA GLY A 658 -28.09 -5.44 -38.73
C GLY A 658 -26.98 -6.15 -37.95
N HIS A 659 -27.11 -6.10 -36.62
CA HIS A 659 -26.10 -6.59 -35.68
C HIS A 659 -26.71 -7.59 -34.68
N PRO A 660 -27.26 -8.73 -35.14
CA PRO A 660 -28.03 -9.64 -34.32
C PRO A 660 -27.14 -10.23 -33.21
N LYS A 661 -27.57 -10.17 -31.95
CA LYS A 661 -26.80 -10.63 -30.78
C LYS A 661 -25.34 -10.14 -30.76
N ASN A 662 -25.07 -8.94 -31.30
CA ASN A 662 -23.75 -8.34 -31.49
C ASN A 662 -22.83 -8.99 -32.54
N TYR A 663 -23.30 -9.96 -33.33
CA TYR A 663 -22.60 -10.37 -34.55
C TYR A 663 -22.63 -9.21 -35.54
N LYS A 664 -21.45 -8.77 -35.98
CA LYS A 664 -21.30 -7.50 -36.70
C LYS A 664 -21.72 -7.67 -38.16
N PHE A 665 -22.42 -6.68 -38.72
CA PHE A 665 -22.73 -6.58 -40.16
C PHE A 665 -23.30 -7.87 -40.79
N SER A 666 -24.36 -8.41 -40.17
CA SER A 666 -25.03 -9.60 -40.68
C SER A 666 -26.09 -9.22 -41.72
N ILE A 667 -26.13 -9.96 -42.82
CA ILE A 667 -27.22 -9.92 -43.80
C ILE A 667 -28.07 -11.18 -43.62
N THR A 668 -29.36 -10.99 -43.38
CA THR A 668 -30.35 -12.08 -43.44
C THR A 668 -31.35 -11.79 -44.55
N ARG A 669 -31.80 -12.85 -45.22
CA ARG A 669 -32.63 -12.75 -46.42
C ARG A 669 -33.94 -13.49 -46.19
N GLY A 670 -35.04 -12.88 -46.63
CA GLY A 670 -36.37 -13.48 -46.66
C GLY A 670 -37.19 -12.86 -47.78
N ILE A 671 -38.51 -12.95 -47.71
CA ILE A 671 -39.45 -12.38 -48.67
C ILE A 671 -40.30 -11.28 -48.06
N PHE A 672 -40.84 -10.43 -48.92
CA PHE A 672 -41.98 -9.59 -48.59
C PHE A 672 -43.22 -10.48 -48.43
N SER A 673 -43.73 -10.60 -47.20
CA SER A 673 -44.91 -11.41 -46.90
C SER A 673 -46.20 -10.62 -47.12
N ALA A 674 -46.31 -9.43 -46.50
CA ALA A 674 -47.51 -8.60 -46.61
C ALA A 674 -47.30 -7.19 -46.05
N TYR A 675 -48.20 -6.26 -46.42
CA TYR A 675 -48.42 -5.03 -45.65
C TYR A 675 -49.38 -5.28 -44.49
N ARG A 676 -49.16 -4.59 -43.37
CA ARG A 676 -50.00 -4.67 -42.17
C ARG A 676 -50.22 -3.28 -41.60
N GLU A 677 -51.44 -2.95 -41.24
CA GLU A 677 -51.76 -1.78 -40.42
C GLU A 677 -52.13 -2.30 -39.04
N LEU A 678 -51.29 -2.00 -38.05
CA LEU A 678 -51.38 -2.55 -36.70
C LEU A 678 -51.16 -1.42 -35.68
N PRO A 679 -51.71 -1.51 -34.46
CA PRO A 679 -51.31 -0.63 -33.37
C PRO A 679 -49.80 -0.67 -33.15
N SER A 680 -49.23 0.43 -32.64
CA SER A 680 -47.82 0.43 -32.24
C SER A 680 -47.52 -0.69 -31.26
N HIS A 681 -46.48 -1.46 -31.53
CA HIS A 681 -46.06 -2.54 -30.63
C HIS A 681 -45.54 -2.00 -29.29
N HIS A 682 -44.86 -0.85 -29.32
CA HIS A 682 -44.20 -0.28 -28.15
C HIS A 682 -45.09 0.73 -27.39
N LEU A 683 -46.11 1.29 -28.04
CA LEU A 683 -47.09 2.17 -27.41
C LEU A 683 -48.50 1.96 -27.98
N PRO A 684 -49.18 0.85 -27.64
CA PRO A 684 -50.48 0.52 -28.23
C PRO A 684 -51.52 1.61 -27.96
N SER A 685 -52.16 2.10 -29.01
CA SER A 685 -53.31 3.00 -28.94
C SER A 685 -54.43 2.45 -29.83
N LYS A 686 -55.68 2.53 -29.36
CA LYS A 686 -56.84 2.06 -30.14
C LYS A 686 -57.13 2.94 -31.36
N ASP A 687 -56.70 4.20 -31.32
CA ASP A 687 -57.06 5.21 -32.32
C ASP A 687 -55.92 5.50 -33.32
N MET A 688 -54.78 4.80 -33.21
CA MET A 688 -53.62 5.07 -34.05
C MET A 688 -52.94 3.77 -34.52
N THR A 689 -52.95 3.55 -35.82
CA THR A 689 -52.28 2.43 -36.50
C THR A 689 -51.05 2.88 -37.24
N ILE A 690 -50.06 2.00 -37.34
CA ILE A 690 -48.82 2.20 -38.09
C ILE A 690 -48.75 1.18 -39.21
N ARG A 691 -48.23 1.62 -40.36
CA ARG A 691 -47.97 0.72 -41.47
C ARG A 691 -46.66 -0.05 -41.28
N TYR A 692 -46.75 -1.37 -41.28
CA TYR A 692 -45.63 -2.30 -41.21
C TYR A 692 -45.49 -3.12 -42.50
N ILE A 693 -44.26 -3.51 -42.80
CA ILE A 693 -43.90 -4.60 -43.72
C ILE A 693 -43.71 -5.86 -42.88
N GLN A 694 -44.45 -6.90 -43.21
CA GLN A 694 -44.24 -8.25 -42.69
C GLN A 694 -43.23 -8.99 -43.58
N THR A 695 -42.23 -9.63 -42.95
CA THR A 695 -41.23 -10.46 -43.62
C THR A 695 -40.90 -11.69 -42.79
N ASP A 696 -40.50 -12.77 -43.45
CA ASP A 696 -39.92 -13.97 -42.82
C ASP A 696 -38.38 -13.90 -42.73
N ALA A 697 -37.76 -12.83 -43.23
CA ALA A 697 -36.33 -12.59 -43.06
C ALA A 697 -35.98 -12.62 -41.57
N ALA A 698 -34.91 -13.31 -41.20
CA ALA A 698 -34.57 -13.51 -39.80
C ALA A 698 -34.26 -12.17 -39.10
N ILE A 699 -35.15 -11.75 -38.19
CA ILE A 699 -34.96 -10.60 -37.31
C ILE A 699 -34.67 -11.11 -35.89
N ASN A 700 -33.60 -10.61 -35.28
CA ASN A 700 -33.18 -10.97 -33.93
C ASN A 700 -32.84 -9.71 -33.14
N PRO A 701 -32.82 -9.77 -31.79
CA PRO A 701 -32.34 -8.67 -30.96
C PRO A 701 -30.99 -8.16 -31.48
N GLY A 702 -30.89 -6.85 -31.75
CA GLY A 702 -29.74 -6.23 -32.41
C GLY A 702 -29.97 -5.80 -33.87
N ASN A 703 -30.96 -6.38 -34.57
CA ASN A 703 -31.40 -5.90 -35.89
C ASN A 703 -32.33 -4.69 -35.81
N SER A 704 -32.98 -4.47 -34.66
CA SER A 704 -33.89 -3.35 -34.44
C SER A 704 -33.20 -2.02 -34.73
N GLY A 705 -33.86 -1.18 -35.53
CA GLY A 705 -33.40 0.10 -36.05
C GLY A 705 -32.58 -0.01 -37.33
N GLY A 706 -32.22 -1.23 -37.76
CA GLY A 706 -31.52 -1.49 -39.01
C GLY A 706 -32.44 -1.42 -40.23
N PRO A 707 -31.88 -1.24 -41.44
CA PRO A 707 -32.67 -1.13 -42.66
C PRO A 707 -33.17 -2.48 -43.17
N LEU A 708 -34.36 -2.46 -43.77
CA LEU A 708 -34.90 -3.51 -44.62
C LEU A 708 -34.79 -3.04 -46.08
N PHE A 709 -34.07 -3.80 -46.91
CA PHE A 709 -33.80 -3.45 -48.30
C PHE A 709 -34.56 -4.35 -49.28
N TYR A 710 -35.13 -3.74 -50.32
CA TYR A 710 -35.41 -4.42 -51.59
C TYR A 710 -34.32 -3.99 -52.58
N LYS A 711 -33.45 -4.93 -52.98
CA LYS A 711 -32.21 -4.62 -53.72
C LYS A 711 -31.35 -3.61 -52.94
N ASP A 712 -31.15 -2.41 -53.48
CA ASP A 712 -30.40 -1.31 -52.88
C ASP A 712 -31.30 -0.22 -52.25
N ARG A 713 -32.62 -0.45 -52.21
CA ARG A 713 -33.63 0.54 -51.76
C ARG A 713 -34.23 0.21 -50.42
N LEU A 714 -34.21 1.18 -49.51
CA LEU A 714 -34.84 1.09 -48.20
C LEU A 714 -36.35 1.00 -48.38
N VAL A 715 -36.93 -0.10 -47.90
CA VAL A 715 -38.38 -0.32 -47.87
C VAL A 715 -38.95 -0.25 -46.45
N GLY A 716 -38.12 -0.40 -45.42
CA GLY A 716 -38.57 -0.24 -44.03
C GLY A 716 -37.46 -0.26 -43.00
N VAL A 717 -37.84 -0.14 -41.73
CA VAL A 717 -36.94 -0.15 -40.56
C VAL A 717 -37.32 -1.31 -39.65
N ASN A 718 -36.43 -2.27 -39.50
CA ASN A 718 -36.66 -3.47 -38.68
C ASN A 718 -36.97 -3.05 -37.25
N SER A 719 -38.09 -3.49 -36.66
CA SER A 719 -38.52 -3.01 -35.34
C SER A 719 -38.78 -4.17 -34.37
N TRP A 720 -39.71 -5.07 -34.66
CA TRP A 720 -40.14 -6.12 -33.73
C TRP A 720 -40.48 -7.45 -34.42
N LYS A 721 -40.64 -8.50 -33.61
CA LYS A 721 -41.06 -9.83 -34.06
C LYS A 721 -42.02 -10.49 -33.08
N ARG A 722 -42.80 -11.46 -33.54
CA ARG A 722 -43.54 -12.35 -32.65
C ARG A 722 -42.58 -13.35 -32.00
N THR A 723 -42.74 -13.56 -30.70
CA THR A 723 -41.88 -14.45 -29.89
C THR A 723 -42.58 -15.74 -29.47
N ASP A 724 -43.85 -15.90 -29.84
CA ASP A 724 -44.61 -17.12 -29.57
C ASP A 724 -44.07 -18.28 -30.44
N PRO A 725 -43.80 -19.47 -29.86
CA PRO A 725 -43.30 -20.64 -30.60
C PRO A 725 -44.11 -21.00 -31.85
N ALA A 726 -45.42 -20.75 -31.87
CA ALA A 726 -46.29 -21.02 -33.01
C ALA A 726 -46.16 -19.98 -34.15
N THR A 727 -45.52 -18.83 -33.90
CA THR A 727 -45.46 -17.70 -34.86
C THR A 727 -44.05 -17.11 -35.07
N PHE A 728 -43.01 -17.89 -34.82
CA PHE A 728 -41.61 -17.46 -34.73
C PHE A 728 -41.02 -16.78 -35.99
N ASN A 729 -41.71 -16.84 -37.14
CA ASN A 729 -41.31 -16.24 -38.42
C ASN A 729 -42.14 -15.01 -38.82
N LEU A 730 -42.94 -14.43 -37.91
CA LEU A 730 -43.63 -13.18 -38.14
C LEU A 730 -42.78 -11.99 -37.66
N ASN A 731 -42.06 -11.36 -38.60
CA ASN A 731 -41.21 -10.20 -38.31
C ASN A 731 -41.76 -8.94 -38.99
N PHE A 732 -41.57 -7.78 -38.34
CA PHE A 732 -42.18 -6.53 -38.75
C PHE A 732 -41.18 -5.38 -38.81
N ALA A 733 -41.21 -4.65 -39.93
CA ALA A 733 -40.45 -3.43 -40.15
C ALA A 733 -41.40 -2.24 -40.39
N VAL A 734 -41.12 -1.09 -39.80
CA VAL A 734 -41.88 0.15 -40.03
C VAL A 734 -41.74 0.53 -41.49
N HIS A 735 -42.86 0.76 -42.19
CA HIS A 735 -42.86 1.01 -43.64
C HIS A 735 -42.15 2.33 -43.98
N TYR A 736 -41.45 2.37 -45.13
CA TYR A 736 -40.67 3.56 -45.52
C TYR A 736 -41.49 4.85 -45.61
N SER A 737 -42.81 4.78 -45.85
CA SER A 737 -43.67 5.97 -45.87
C SER A 737 -43.77 6.64 -44.50
N GLU A 738 -43.90 5.85 -43.43
CA GLU A 738 -43.92 6.35 -42.03
C GLU A 738 -42.60 7.05 -41.69
N VAL A 739 -41.50 6.49 -42.22
CA VAL A 739 -40.16 7.08 -42.08
C VAL A 739 -40.06 8.41 -42.81
N ILE A 740 -40.57 8.49 -44.05
CA ILE A 740 -40.57 9.74 -44.82
C ILE A 740 -41.39 10.81 -44.11
N ASP A 741 -42.54 10.47 -43.55
CA ASP A 741 -43.39 11.42 -42.83
C ASP A 741 -42.69 11.95 -41.58
N PHE A 742 -42.01 11.07 -40.82
CA PHE A 742 -41.16 11.45 -39.70
C PHE A 742 -40.00 12.36 -40.14
N LEU A 743 -39.30 12.06 -41.24
CA LEU A 743 -38.21 12.89 -41.74
C LEU A 743 -38.69 14.28 -42.18
N LYS A 744 -39.86 14.37 -42.84
CA LYS A 744 -40.48 15.63 -43.25
C LYS A 744 -40.86 16.50 -42.06
N GLN A 745 -41.42 15.91 -41.00
CA GLN A 745 -41.77 16.60 -39.77
C GLN A 745 -40.58 17.36 -39.15
N TYR A 746 -39.37 16.81 -39.28
CA TYR A 746 -38.14 17.41 -38.75
C TYR A 746 -37.27 18.10 -39.81
N GLY A 747 -37.79 18.31 -41.02
CA GLY A 747 -37.07 19.01 -42.10
C GLY A 747 -35.80 18.29 -42.58
N ILE A 748 -35.75 16.96 -42.48
CA ILE A 748 -34.59 16.16 -42.87
C ILE A 748 -34.73 15.68 -44.32
N ALA A 749 -33.72 15.99 -45.13
CA ALA A 749 -33.65 15.54 -46.52
C ALA A 749 -33.48 14.01 -46.62
N TYR A 750 -34.02 13.42 -47.67
CA TYR A 750 -33.87 11.99 -47.99
C TYR A 750 -33.64 11.80 -49.49
N ARG A 751 -33.07 10.65 -49.88
CA ARG A 751 -32.76 10.31 -51.27
C ARG A 751 -33.72 9.25 -51.79
N ILE A 752 -34.17 9.41 -53.04
CA ILE A 752 -35.08 8.48 -53.72
C ILE A 752 -34.34 7.56 -54.70
#